data_AF-Q5FJH8-F1
#
_entry.id   AF-Q5FJH8-F1
#
_cell.length_a   1.000
_cell.length_b   1.000
_cell.length_c   1.000
_cell.angle_alpha   90.00
_cell.angle_beta   90.00
_cell.angle_gamma   90.00
#
_symmetry.space_group_name_H-M   'P 1'
#
loop_
_entity.id
_entity.type
_entity.pdbx_description
1 polymer ?
#
loop_
_entity_poly.entity_id
_entity_poly.type
_entity_poly.pdbx_seq_one_letter_code
_entity_poly.pdbx_strand_id
1 'polypeptide(L)'
;MIDKGYLLGERYRIIDTLGEGGMANVYLAEDIILQRKVAVKILRLDLQNESQTQARFQREALATSELSHPNIVSVLDVGTDHGLPYMVMEYVDGPDLKDYIRENSPLDLREVIQIMDQILSAVALAHKHNVIHRDLKPQNILMDKRGNIKIADFGIAVALNQSSITQTNSVMGSVHYMSPEQTRGGLVTRQSDIYSLGIILYELITGTVPFNGDTPVSIALKHAQEPIPSIRKKDRSVPQALENVVLKATAKDPRDRYPSAQAMKADLDSSLDPARADEPVFVPTHGNNDDKTIVLPGFKPQKDPAPETEKEEVVSSEKEDKTSFWQNVKKHKWWWIFSIIAAGLIIFIMIFALSGNSNKPTQVNIPDVTNVAEKEAENRLKAAGLQVGRIIRRQSDDVKKGYVIATRPTAGNSVNKGNSVNLIVSSGSSMVKVPDVVGDRYDEAAEKLENMGFDVIREDQYSNKVPPNDIISQSIAADVEVKPTQTSITLVVSKGKSARPKNNTVTLKDLRNYSLKSAQDYAKENNLTLQINQEYSDDVEKGLVISMDPGPDTKVDKGSTVTIKVSKGPKEEKDTTITKTFTVNYVGDNLNKGEKTDNEKENSSETSSEVSESKGDHVQIYIKDDDHSLSNIYRDLYIKRDMSFSIPFSLKNGNGELRVVRNGDTILNEKVTK
;
A
#
# COMPACT_ATOMS: atom_id res chain seq x y z
N MET A 1 -12.06 -19.13 -0.45
CA MET A 1 -12.17 -18.53 0.90
C MET A 1 -11.82 -19.59 1.92
N ILE A 2 -11.22 -19.22 3.04
CA ILE A 2 -10.97 -20.13 4.15
C ILE A 2 -12.22 -20.19 5.03
N ASP A 3 -12.58 -21.38 5.48
CA ASP A 3 -13.79 -21.61 6.29
C ASP A 3 -13.64 -21.04 7.71
N LYS A 4 -14.76 -20.56 8.27
CA LYS A 4 -14.83 -20.15 9.68
C LYS A 4 -14.50 -21.34 10.58
N GLY A 5 -13.68 -21.10 11.60
CA GLY A 5 -13.19 -22.12 12.51
C GLY A 5 -11.92 -22.84 12.05
N TYR A 6 -11.42 -22.57 10.83
CA TYR A 6 -10.14 -23.10 10.37
C TYR A 6 -9.00 -22.64 11.28
N LEU A 7 -8.10 -23.57 11.63
CA LEU A 7 -6.95 -23.29 12.48
C LEU A 7 -5.71 -23.13 11.61
N LEU A 8 -5.34 -21.88 11.33
CA LEU A 8 -4.20 -21.53 10.51
C LEU A 8 -2.90 -21.63 11.32
N GLY A 9 -1.91 -22.33 10.76
CA GLY A 9 -0.59 -22.49 11.39
C GLY A 9 -0.66 -23.09 12.80
N GLU A 10 -1.67 -23.94 13.05
CA GLU A 10 -1.96 -24.58 14.35
C GLU A 10 -2.20 -23.61 15.53
N ARG A 11 -2.37 -22.30 15.27
CA ARG A 11 -2.45 -21.27 16.31
C ARG A 11 -3.57 -20.25 16.11
N TYR A 12 -3.84 -19.84 14.88
CA TYR A 12 -4.76 -18.73 14.60
C TYR A 12 -6.09 -19.28 14.10
N ARG A 13 -7.13 -19.22 14.94
CA ARG A 13 -8.46 -19.70 14.57
C ARG A 13 -9.21 -18.61 13.83
N ILE A 14 -9.55 -18.84 12.56
CA ILE A 14 -10.32 -17.89 11.75
C ILE A 14 -11.75 -17.75 12.30
N ILE A 15 -12.17 -16.52 12.56
CA ILE A 15 -13.52 -16.18 13.05
C ILE A 15 -14.38 -15.64 11.90
N ASP A 16 -13.88 -14.65 11.17
CA ASP A 16 -14.64 -13.97 10.12
C ASP A 16 -13.78 -13.40 9.01
N THR A 17 -14.38 -13.01 7.90
CA THR A 17 -13.74 -12.26 6.81
C THR A 17 -13.86 -10.76 7.08
N LEU A 18 -12.73 -10.04 7.07
CA LEU A 18 -12.68 -8.59 7.22
C LEU A 18 -12.69 -7.87 5.86
N GLY A 19 -12.05 -8.45 4.85
CA GLY A 19 -12.01 -7.86 3.52
C GLY A 19 -11.40 -8.76 2.47
N GLU A 20 -11.82 -8.58 1.22
CA GLU A 20 -11.27 -9.28 0.05
C GLU A 20 -10.48 -8.29 -0.82
N GLY A 21 -9.25 -8.67 -1.15
CA GLY A 21 -8.35 -7.86 -1.97
C GLY A 21 -8.02 -8.51 -3.31
N GLY A 22 -7.34 -7.74 -4.17
CA GLY A 22 -6.82 -8.26 -5.44
C GLY A 22 -5.73 -9.33 -5.25
N MET A 23 -4.89 -9.16 -4.23
CA MET A 23 -3.72 -10.03 -3.97
C MET A 23 -3.92 -10.97 -2.77
N ALA A 24 -4.59 -10.50 -1.72
CA ALA A 24 -4.76 -11.23 -0.47
C ALA A 24 -6.15 -10.97 0.12
N ASN A 25 -6.62 -11.90 0.93
CA ASN A 25 -7.83 -11.74 1.73
C ASN A 25 -7.43 -11.53 3.20
N VAL A 26 -8.18 -10.70 3.91
CA VAL A 26 -7.96 -10.39 5.32
C VAL A 26 -9.08 -11.00 6.14
N TYR A 27 -8.69 -11.74 7.19
CA TYR A 27 -9.59 -12.44 8.09
C TYR A 27 -9.38 -11.97 9.52
N LEU A 28 -10.45 -11.95 10.30
CA LEU A 28 -10.38 -11.84 11.76
C LEU A 28 -10.09 -13.24 12.31
N ALA A 29 -9.08 -13.35 13.16
CA ALA A 29 -8.73 -14.59 13.83
C ALA A 29 -8.51 -14.39 15.33
N GLU A 30 -8.55 -15.48 16.08
CA GLU A 30 -8.18 -15.55 17.49
C GLU A 30 -6.87 -16.33 17.63
N ASP A 31 -5.88 -15.70 18.27
CA ASP A 31 -4.67 -16.38 18.71
C ASP A 31 -5.01 -17.23 19.94
N ILE A 32 -5.07 -18.56 19.77
CA ILE A 32 -5.53 -19.47 20.84
C ILE A 32 -4.55 -19.56 22.02
N ILE A 33 -3.28 -19.17 21.82
CA ILE A 33 -2.24 -19.22 22.86
C ILE A 33 -2.31 -17.95 23.71
N LEU A 34 -2.35 -16.78 23.07
CA LEU A 34 -2.37 -15.49 23.77
C LEU A 34 -3.79 -14.97 24.06
N GLN A 35 -4.82 -15.68 23.60
CA GLN A 35 -6.24 -15.34 23.78
C GLN A 35 -6.57 -13.89 23.36
N ARG A 36 -6.12 -13.50 22.17
CA ARG A 36 -6.36 -12.16 21.61
C ARG A 36 -6.83 -12.22 20.16
N LYS A 37 -7.61 -11.22 19.75
CA LYS A 37 -8.00 -11.03 18.35
C LYS A 37 -6.83 -10.48 17.54
N VAL A 38 -6.66 -11.01 16.34
CA VAL A 38 -5.63 -10.62 15.37
C VAL A 38 -6.25 -10.55 13.97
N ALA A 39 -5.68 -9.72 13.10
CA ALA A 39 -6.02 -9.70 11.69
C ALA A 39 -5.02 -10.58 10.93
N VAL A 40 -5.50 -11.46 10.06
CA VAL A 40 -4.66 -12.38 9.30
C VAL A 40 -4.86 -12.13 7.82
N LYS A 41 -3.79 -11.68 7.16
CA LYS A 41 -3.74 -11.48 5.72
C LYS A 41 -3.18 -12.74 5.07
N ILE A 42 -3.92 -13.30 4.12
CA ILE A 42 -3.57 -14.57 3.48
C ILE A 42 -3.59 -14.37 1.97
N LEU A 43 -2.51 -14.80 1.30
CA LEU A 43 -2.44 -14.73 -0.16
C LEU A 43 -3.57 -15.57 -0.78
N ARG A 44 -4.21 -15.04 -1.83
CA ARG A 44 -5.28 -15.80 -2.50
C ARG A 44 -4.72 -17.06 -3.17
N LEU A 45 -5.50 -18.15 -3.14
CA LEU A 45 -5.10 -19.45 -3.70
C LEU A 45 -4.74 -19.39 -5.20
N ASP A 46 -5.44 -18.56 -5.97
CA ASP A 46 -5.21 -18.40 -7.41
C ASP A 46 -3.84 -17.78 -7.74
N LEU A 47 -3.28 -17.02 -6.79
CA LEU A 47 -1.98 -16.36 -6.93
C LEU A 47 -0.85 -17.12 -6.21
N GLN A 48 -1.16 -18.26 -5.59
CA GLN A 48 -0.20 -19.05 -4.83
C GLN A 48 0.96 -19.54 -5.71
N ASN A 49 0.74 -19.85 -6.99
CA ASN A 49 1.78 -20.37 -7.88
C ASN A 49 2.64 -19.28 -8.54
N GLU A 50 2.32 -18.01 -8.32
CA GLU A 50 3.04 -16.89 -8.89
C GLU A 50 4.21 -16.48 -7.99
N SER A 51 5.42 -16.90 -8.33
CA SER A 51 6.64 -16.60 -7.57
C SER A 51 6.86 -15.10 -7.34
N GLN A 52 6.47 -14.27 -8.31
CA GLN A 52 6.55 -12.81 -8.17
C GLN A 52 5.59 -12.28 -7.10
N THR A 53 4.38 -12.81 -7.04
CA THR A 53 3.34 -12.37 -6.09
C THR A 53 3.66 -12.83 -4.67
N GLN A 54 4.17 -14.06 -4.50
CA GLN A 54 4.69 -14.52 -3.22
C GLN A 54 5.88 -13.67 -2.72
N ALA A 55 6.84 -13.37 -3.60
CA ALA A 55 7.98 -12.53 -3.25
C ALA A 55 7.55 -11.11 -2.86
N ARG A 56 6.53 -10.55 -3.52
CA ARG A 56 5.92 -9.26 -3.13
C ARG A 56 5.30 -9.34 -1.73
N PHE A 57 4.51 -10.38 -1.45
CA PHE A 57 3.86 -10.57 -0.16
C PHE A 57 4.87 -10.66 0.99
N GLN A 58 5.95 -11.42 0.80
CA GLN A 58 7.02 -11.56 1.80
C GLN A 58 7.78 -10.25 2.03
N ARG A 59 8.08 -9.50 0.97
CA ARG A 59 8.78 -8.22 1.10
C ARG A 59 7.93 -7.17 1.82
N GLU A 60 6.63 -7.16 1.58
CA GLU A 60 5.68 -6.30 2.31
C GLU A 60 5.66 -6.64 3.81
N ALA A 61 5.68 -7.93 4.14
CA ALA A 61 5.76 -8.42 5.52
C ALA A 61 7.02 -7.92 6.24
N LEU A 62 8.17 -8.05 5.58
CA LEU A 62 9.46 -7.64 6.12
C LEU A 62 9.57 -6.12 6.25
N ALA A 63 9.11 -5.36 5.26
CA ALA A 63 9.15 -3.90 5.32
C ALA A 63 8.27 -3.36 6.46
N THR A 64 7.11 -3.99 6.70
CA THR A 64 6.20 -3.56 7.76
C THR A 64 6.66 -4.02 9.15
N SER A 65 7.33 -5.17 9.26
CA SER A 65 7.85 -5.66 10.56
C SER A 65 9.00 -4.81 11.11
N GLU A 66 9.73 -4.09 10.25
CA GLU A 66 10.75 -3.12 10.65
C GLU A 66 10.17 -1.82 11.22
N LEU A 67 8.86 -1.58 11.05
CA LEU A 67 8.19 -0.33 11.45
C LEU A 67 7.47 -0.54 12.79
N SER A 68 7.99 0.08 13.85
CA SER A 68 7.32 0.13 15.15
C SER A 68 6.85 1.55 15.44
N HIS A 69 5.53 1.78 15.37
CA HIS A 69 4.91 3.07 15.65
C HIS A 69 3.47 2.87 16.18
N PRO A 70 2.99 3.70 17.13
CA PRO A 70 1.62 3.59 17.65
C PRO A 70 0.55 3.69 16.55
N ASN A 71 0.79 4.51 15.52
CA ASN A 71 -0.11 4.75 14.39
C ASN A 71 0.18 3.90 13.14
N ILE A 72 0.99 2.84 13.25
CA ILE A 72 1.20 1.84 12.19
C ILE A 72 0.72 0.49 12.71
N VAL A 73 -0.07 -0.23 11.90
CA VAL A 73 -0.49 -1.59 12.23
C VAL A 73 0.75 -2.48 12.32
N SER A 74 0.96 -3.07 13.49
CA SER A 74 2.14 -3.90 13.74
C SER A 74 1.96 -5.30 13.18
N VAL A 75 2.99 -5.80 12.49
CA VAL A 75 3.09 -7.21 12.11
C VAL A 75 3.57 -8.01 13.31
N LEU A 76 2.78 -9.02 13.68
CA LEU A 76 3.01 -9.85 14.86
C LEU A 76 3.73 -11.15 14.50
N ASP A 77 3.38 -11.74 13.36
CA ASP A 77 3.90 -13.04 12.91
C ASP A 77 3.80 -13.18 11.39
N VAL A 78 4.64 -14.02 10.81
CA VAL A 78 4.63 -14.35 9.37
C VAL A 78 4.86 -15.84 9.24
N GLY A 79 4.05 -16.50 8.42
CA GLY A 79 4.16 -17.94 8.24
C GLY A 79 3.66 -18.42 6.89
N THR A 80 3.73 -19.74 6.73
CA THR A 80 3.17 -20.45 5.59
C THR A 80 2.40 -21.65 6.10
N ASP A 81 1.19 -21.85 5.59
CA ASP A 81 0.34 -22.98 5.93
C ASP A 81 -0.12 -23.67 4.64
N HIS A 82 0.14 -24.96 4.48
CA HIS A 82 -0.13 -25.70 3.24
C HIS A 82 0.43 -25.02 1.96
N GLY A 83 1.57 -24.33 2.11
CA GLY A 83 2.21 -23.55 1.05
C GLY A 83 1.55 -22.20 0.75
N LEU A 84 0.55 -21.78 1.52
CA LEU A 84 -0.08 -20.46 1.44
C LEU A 84 0.62 -19.50 2.42
N PRO A 85 1.29 -18.44 1.93
CA PRO A 85 1.84 -17.41 2.79
C PRO A 85 0.74 -16.65 3.53
N TYR A 86 0.94 -16.42 4.82
CA TYR A 86 0.09 -15.58 5.65
C TYR A 86 0.92 -14.64 6.53
N MET A 87 0.30 -13.53 6.90
CA MET A 87 0.84 -12.53 7.80
C MET A 87 -0.19 -12.22 8.88
N VAL A 88 0.24 -12.23 10.13
CA VAL A 88 -0.58 -11.89 11.29
C VAL A 88 -0.25 -10.48 11.73
N MET A 89 -1.30 -9.69 11.89
CA MET A 89 -1.24 -8.28 12.21
C MET A 89 -2.10 -8.00 13.43
N GLU A 90 -1.79 -6.89 14.10
CA GLU A 90 -2.68 -6.29 15.08
C GLU A 90 -4.10 -6.11 14.51
N TYR A 91 -5.12 -6.50 15.28
CA TYR A 91 -6.51 -6.19 14.97
C TYR A 91 -6.88 -4.83 15.54
N VAL A 92 -7.36 -3.94 14.68
CA VAL A 92 -7.88 -2.62 15.07
C VAL A 92 -9.41 -2.71 15.08
N ASP A 93 -9.99 -2.48 16.26
CA ASP A 93 -11.44 -2.52 16.47
C ASP A 93 -12.07 -1.14 16.19
N GLY A 94 -12.50 -0.94 14.94
CA GLY A 94 -13.26 0.23 14.49
C GLY A 94 -13.32 0.36 12.96
N PRO A 95 -14.02 1.38 12.45
CA PRO A 95 -14.20 1.59 11.02
C PRO A 95 -12.91 2.09 10.35
N ASP A 96 -12.88 2.00 9.02
CA ASP A 96 -11.88 2.73 8.24
C ASP A 96 -12.21 4.24 8.20
N LEU A 97 -11.23 5.06 7.83
CA LEU A 97 -11.38 6.51 7.82
C LEU A 97 -12.40 6.96 6.75
N LYS A 98 -12.63 6.17 5.70
CA LYS A 98 -13.62 6.50 4.66
C LYS A 98 -15.04 6.38 5.19
N ASP A 99 -15.32 5.30 5.91
CA ASP A 99 -16.59 5.07 6.59
C ASP A 99 -16.79 6.14 7.68
N TYR A 100 -15.74 6.43 8.45
CA TYR A 100 -15.77 7.47 9.47
C TYR A 100 -16.12 8.87 8.90
N ILE A 101 -15.49 9.28 7.79
CA ILE A 101 -15.81 10.55 7.11
C ILE A 101 -17.26 10.57 6.63
N ARG A 102 -17.77 9.45 6.11
CA ARG A 102 -19.14 9.36 5.60
C ARG A 102 -20.19 9.57 6.69
N GLU A 103 -19.93 9.08 7.89
CA GLU A 103 -20.86 9.15 9.03
C GLU A 103 -20.76 10.47 9.81
N ASN A 104 -19.56 11.06 9.91
CA ASN A 104 -19.28 12.19 10.80
C ASN A 104 -19.00 13.52 10.08
N SER A 105 -18.97 13.55 8.74
CA SER A 105 -18.73 14.79 7.98
C SER A 105 -19.91 15.77 8.11
N PRO A 106 -19.65 17.09 8.22
CA PRO A 106 -18.34 17.75 8.26
C PRO A 106 -17.65 17.64 9.64
N LEU A 107 -16.36 17.34 9.63
CA LEU A 107 -15.53 17.18 10.83
C LEU A 107 -15.07 18.55 11.37
N ASP A 108 -14.84 18.65 12.68
CA ASP A 108 -14.22 19.84 13.28
C ASP A 108 -12.76 19.97 12.84
N LEU A 109 -12.31 21.20 12.54
CA LEU A 109 -10.95 21.43 12.03
C LEU A 109 -9.86 20.95 13.00
N ARG A 110 -10.11 20.96 14.32
CA ARG A 110 -9.15 20.44 15.30
C ARG A 110 -9.04 18.93 15.25
N GLU A 111 -10.17 18.25 15.05
CA GLU A 111 -10.21 16.80 14.88
C GLU A 111 -9.51 16.39 13.58
N VAL A 112 -9.74 17.11 12.49
CA VAL A 112 -9.03 16.91 11.22
C VAL A 112 -7.50 16.99 11.41
N ILE A 113 -7.03 17.99 12.14
CA ILE A 113 -5.60 18.15 12.43
C ILE A 113 -5.08 17.03 13.32
N GLN A 114 -5.81 16.61 14.34
CA GLN A 114 -5.41 15.48 15.20
C GLN A 114 -5.30 14.16 14.43
N ILE A 115 -6.24 13.90 13.52
CA ILE A 115 -6.19 12.72 12.64
C ILE A 115 -4.96 12.80 11.72
N MET A 116 -4.78 13.93 11.04
CA MET A 116 -3.67 14.12 10.12
C MET A 116 -2.31 14.14 10.80
N ASP A 117 -2.24 14.63 12.03
CA ASP A 117 -1.01 14.64 12.83
C ASP A 117 -0.49 13.22 13.07
N GLN A 118 -1.39 12.33 13.50
CA GLN A 118 -1.08 10.92 13.71
C GLN A 118 -0.69 10.23 12.39
N ILE A 119 -1.38 10.54 11.28
CA ILE A 119 -1.05 9.99 9.95
C ILE A 119 0.35 10.43 9.52
N LEU A 120 0.64 11.73 9.64
CA LEU A 120 1.93 12.31 9.25
C LEU A 120 3.08 11.78 10.10
N SER A 121 2.87 11.55 11.41
CA SER A 121 3.86 10.93 12.29
C SER A 121 4.23 9.52 11.84
N ALA A 122 3.22 8.70 11.49
CA ALA A 122 3.45 7.34 10.98
C ALA A 122 4.21 7.36 9.63
N VAL A 123 3.76 8.17 8.68
CA VAL A 123 4.39 8.26 7.35
C VAL A 123 5.81 8.83 7.45
N ALA A 124 6.07 9.78 8.34
CA ALA A 124 7.42 10.30 8.57
C ALA A 124 8.39 9.22 9.06
N LEU A 125 7.95 8.33 9.96
CA LEU A 125 8.77 7.20 10.39
C LEU A 125 9.04 6.23 9.23
N ALA A 126 8.00 5.87 8.48
CA ALA A 126 8.15 4.99 7.31
C ALA A 126 9.16 5.58 6.32
N HIS A 127 9.02 6.85 5.96
CA HIS A 127 9.94 7.53 5.05
C HIS A 127 11.39 7.55 5.56
N LYS A 128 11.60 7.66 6.88
CA LYS A 128 12.93 7.57 7.50
C LYS A 128 13.59 6.20 7.33
N HIS A 129 12.79 5.14 7.31
CA HIS A 129 13.24 3.76 7.01
C HIS A 129 13.27 3.45 5.50
N ASN A 130 13.20 4.48 4.64
CA ASN A 130 13.08 4.32 3.18
C ASN A 130 11.84 3.54 2.73
N VAL A 131 10.81 3.52 3.58
CA VAL A 131 9.54 2.89 3.30
C VAL A 131 8.57 3.93 2.70
N ILE A 132 8.11 3.72 1.46
CA ILE A 132 7.07 4.53 0.78
C ILE A 132 5.79 3.70 0.70
N HIS A 133 4.64 4.27 1.04
CA HIS A 133 3.37 3.53 1.12
C HIS A 133 2.69 3.33 -0.24
N ARG A 134 2.71 4.33 -1.14
CA ARG A 134 2.20 4.29 -2.54
C ARG A 134 0.68 4.23 -2.76
N ASP A 135 -0.09 3.67 -1.83
CA ASP A 135 -1.56 3.56 -1.91
C ASP A 135 -2.20 4.15 -0.64
N LEU A 136 -1.75 5.34 -0.23
CA LEU A 136 -2.36 6.06 0.88
C LEU A 136 -3.78 6.50 0.51
N LYS A 137 -4.76 6.00 1.24
CA LYS A 137 -6.18 6.31 1.09
C LYS A 137 -6.91 6.09 2.42
N PRO A 138 -8.06 6.74 2.66
CA PRO A 138 -8.80 6.59 3.90
C PRO A 138 -9.22 5.15 4.21
N GLN A 139 -9.42 4.28 3.22
CA GLN A 139 -9.73 2.86 3.43
C GLN A 139 -8.58 2.06 4.04
N ASN A 140 -7.34 2.50 3.89
CA ASN A 140 -6.16 1.85 4.48
C ASN A 140 -5.81 2.45 5.86
N ILE A 141 -6.61 3.40 6.36
CA ILE A 141 -6.41 4.06 7.65
C ILE A 141 -7.56 3.64 8.56
N LEU A 142 -7.24 2.88 9.59
CA LEU A 142 -8.22 2.38 10.56
C LEU A 142 -8.29 3.32 11.75
N MET A 143 -9.48 3.49 12.33
CA MET A 143 -9.68 4.28 13.53
C MET A 143 -10.21 3.39 14.65
N ASP A 144 -9.51 3.36 15.79
CA ASP A 144 -10.01 2.65 16.96
C ASP A 144 -11.15 3.42 17.66
N LYS A 145 -11.90 2.75 18.55
CA LYS A 145 -12.98 3.35 19.35
C LYS A 145 -12.56 4.54 20.23
N ARG A 146 -11.26 4.79 20.39
CA ARG A 146 -10.70 5.88 21.19
C ARG A 146 -10.25 7.06 20.32
N GLY A 147 -10.40 6.98 18.99
CA GLY A 147 -9.97 8.00 18.04
C GLY A 147 -8.49 7.94 17.65
N ASN A 148 -7.78 6.85 18.00
CA ASN A 148 -6.41 6.66 17.51
C ASN A 148 -6.46 6.06 16.11
N ILE A 149 -5.66 6.62 15.21
CA ILE A 149 -5.56 6.11 13.85
C ILE A 149 -4.41 5.12 13.72
N LYS A 150 -4.57 4.12 12.86
CA LYS A 150 -3.56 3.13 12.54
C LYS A 150 -3.55 2.87 11.04
N ILE A 151 -2.41 3.09 10.41
CA ILE A 151 -2.22 2.88 8.98
C ILE A 151 -1.89 1.40 8.76
N ALA A 152 -2.66 0.75 7.91
CA ALA A 152 -2.45 -0.62 7.44
C ALA A 152 -1.78 -0.63 6.06
N ASP A 153 -1.25 -1.79 5.65
CA ASP A 153 -0.78 -2.05 4.28
C ASP A 153 0.33 -1.10 3.78
N PHE A 154 1.45 -0.99 4.52
CA PHE A 154 2.68 -0.35 4.05
C PHE A 154 3.31 -1.16 2.90
N GLY A 155 2.86 -0.90 1.68
CA GLY A 155 3.25 -1.70 0.52
C GLY A 155 4.68 -1.43 0.03
N ILE A 156 5.62 -2.39 0.17
CA ILE A 156 6.97 -2.27 -0.43
C ILE A 156 7.56 -3.57 -0.98
N ALA A 157 7.91 -3.55 -2.27
CA ALA A 157 9.30 -3.55 -2.77
C ALA A 157 9.35 -3.77 -4.28
N VAL A 158 10.06 -2.87 -4.97
CA VAL A 158 10.69 -2.97 -6.30
C VAL A 158 10.25 -4.19 -7.16
N ALA A 159 9.28 -3.93 -8.05
CA ALA A 159 9.43 -4.30 -9.44
C ALA A 159 9.47 -2.98 -10.23
N LEU A 160 10.69 -2.51 -10.49
CA LEU A 160 10.93 -1.75 -11.72
C LEU A 160 10.40 -2.65 -12.85
N ASN A 161 9.47 -2.12 -13.64
CA ASN A 161 8.68 -2.83 -14.65
C ASN A 161 7.50 -3.63 -14.08
N GLN A 162 6.31 -3.02 -14.14
CA GLN A 162 5.22 -3.55 -14.97
C GLN A 162 3.97 -2.65 -14.89
N SER A 163 3.52 -2.29 -16.09
CA SER A 163 2.27 -1.66 -16.50
C SER A 163 1.06 -2.07 -15.64
N SER A 164 0.78 -1.33 -14.56
CA SER A 164 -0.38 -1.59 -13.69
C SER A 164 -1.62 -0.77 -14.07
N ILE A 165 -1.58 -0.05 -15.21
CA ILE A 165 -2.72 0.73 -15.69
C ILE A 165 -3.71 -0.10 -16.52
N THR A 166 -3.30 -1.23 -17.13
CA THR A 166 -4.10 -1.89 -18.17
C THR A 166 -4.72 -3.25 -17.79
N GLN A 167 -4.62 -3.71 -16.54
CA GLN A 167 -5.33 -4.94 -16.11
C GLN A 167 -6.48 -4.64 -15.14
N THR A 168 -7.66 -4.51 -15.75
CA THR A 168 -8.97 -5.03 -15.30
C THR A 168 -9.52 -4.66 -13.91
N ASN A 169 -10.59 -3.84 -13.92
CA ASN A 169 -11.83 -3.91 -13.12
C ASN A 169 -11.79 -4.00 -11.57
N SER A 170 -10.64 -4.03 -10.91
CA SER A 170 -10.52 -3.94 -9.44
C SER A 170 -10.04 -2.57 -8.96
N VAL A 171 -9.63 -1.70 -9.89
CA VAL A 171 -9.07 -0.35 -9.65
C VAL A 171 -10.18 0.72 -9.55
N MET A 172 -11.33 0.40 -8.94
CA MET A 172 -12.44 1.35 -8.86
C MET A 172 -12.30 2.34 -7.69
N GLY A 173 -11.51 2.01 -6.66
CA GLY A 173 -11.37 2.83 -5.43
C GLY A 173 -10.07 3.65 -5.27
N SER A 174 -8.94 3.20 -5.83
CA SER A 174 -7.63 3.82 -5.55
C SER A 174 -7.30 5.07 -6.39
N VAL A 175 -8.03 5.33 -7.49
CA VAL A 175 -7.64 6.40 -8.43
C VAL A 175 -7.86 7.80 -7.87
N HIS A 176 -8.79 7.97 -6.91
CA HIS A 176 -9.12 9.27 -6.32
C HIS A 176 -8.01 9.89 -5.46
N TYR A 177 -7.00 9.12 -5.06
CA TYR A 177 -5.89 9.60 -4.22
C TYR A 177 -4.54 9.52 -4.94
N MET A 178 -4.56 9.19 -6.23
CA MET A 178 -3.37 8.92 -7.01
C MET A 178 -2.60 10.21 -7.34
N SER A 179 -1.28 10.18 -7.15
CA SER A 179 -0.42 11.32 -7.49
C SER A 179 -0.27 11.52 -9.02
N PRO A 180 0.00 12.75 -9.50
CA PRO A 180 0.18 13.03 -10.93
C PRO A 180 1.22 12.14 -11.58
N GLU A 181 2.34 11.87 -10.89
CA GLU A 181 3.38 10.96 -11.36
C GLU A 181 2.87 9.51 -11.51
N GLN A 182 2.06 9.01 -10.56
CA GLN A 182 1.45 7.68 -10.68
C GLN A 182 0.48 7.59 -11.86
N THR A 183 -0.31 8.64 -12.12
CA THR A 183 -1.25 8.66 -13.26
C THR A 183 -0.53 8.63 -14.61
N ARG A 184 0.71 9.15 -14.67
CA ARG A 184 1.56 9.14 -15.87
C ARG A 184 2.44 7.90 -15.97
N GLY A 185 2.37 6.99 -15.00
CA GLY A 185 3.24 5.82 -14.91
C GLY A 185 4.69 6.14 -14.52
N GLY A 186 4.93 7.32 -13.93
CA GLY A 186 6.21 7.72 -13.36
C GLY A 186 6.54 6.98 -12.06
N LEU A 187 7.78 7.15 -11.58
CA LEU A 187 8.24 6.51 -10.35
C LEU A 187 7.56 7.13 -9.12
N VAL A 188 7.06 6.28 -8.23
CA VAL A 188 6.44 6.68 -6.97
C VAL A 188 7.53 6.98 -5.95
N THR A 189 7.50 8.18 -5.39
CA THR A 189 8.49 8.67 -4.43
C THR A 189 7.82 9.05 -3.11
N ARG A 190 8.59 9.50 -2.11
CA ARG A 190 8.04 10.08 -0.87
C ARG A 190 7.12 11.27 -1.15
N GLN A 191 7.37 12.02 -2.22
CA GLN A 191 6.53 13.15 -2.65
C GLN A 191 5.17 12.70 -3.16
N SER A 192 5.06 11.47 -3.66
CA SER A 192 3.80 10.88 -4.10
C SER A 192 2.87 10.61 -2.91
N ASP A 193 3.42 10.07 -1.81
CA ASP A 193 2.67 9.90 -0.56
C ASP A 193 2.18 11.25 0.00
N ILE A 194 3.01 12.30 -0.06
CA ILE A 194 2.64 13.67 0.37
C ILE A 194 1.47 14.21 -0.45
N TYR A 195 1.42 13.94 -1.75
CA TYR A 195 0.28 14.32 -2.57
C TYR A 195 -0.99 13.61 -2.12
N SER A 196 -0.94 12.29 -1.93
CA SER A 196 -2.10 11.51 -1.45
C SER A 196 -2.58 11.98 -0.08
N LEU A 197 -1.66 12.33 0.82
CA LEU A 197 -1.98 12.95 2.12
C LEU A 197 -2.68 14.30 1.97
N GLY A 198 -2.29 15.11 0.98
CA GLY A 198 -3.00 16.35 0.64
C GLY A 198 -4.43 16.13 0.17
N ILE A 199 -4.67 15.07 -0.60
CA ILE A 199 -6.03 14.68 -1.02
C ILE A 199 -6.86 14.17 0.17
N ILE A 200 -6.27 13.37 1.06
CA ILE A 200 -6.93 12.91 2.29
C ILE A 200 -7.30 14.12 3.17
N LEU A 201 -6.40 15.09 3.34
CA LEU A 201 -6.67 16.31 4.08
C LEU A 201 -7.82 17.12 3.44
N TYR A 202 -7.83 17.27 2.11
CA TYR A 202 -8.93 17.92 1.41
C TYR A 202 -10.28 17.23 1.69
N GLU A 203 -10.30 15.90 1.67
CA GLU A 203 -11.50 15.12 1.92
C GLU A 203 -11.97 15.22 3.38
N LEU A 204 -11.05 15.17 4.34
CA LEU A 204 -11.36 15.35 5.76
C LEU A 204 -12.03 16.70 6.04
N ILE A 205 -11.59 17.77 5.36
CA ILE A 205 -12.16 19.11 5.52
C ILE A 205 -13.51 19.24 4.80
N THR A 206 -13.62 18.71 3.58
CA THR A 206 -14.77 19.01 2.71
C THR A 206 -15.85 17.91 2.68
N GLY A 207 -15.55 16.73 3.25
CA GLY A 207 -16.37 15.52 3.18
C GLY A 207 -16.38 14.81 1.82
N THR A 208 -15.67 15.35 0.83
CA THR A 208 -15.72 14.88 -0.57
C THR A 208 -14.35 14.93 -1.20
N VAL A 209 -14.01 13.98 -2.06
CA VAL A 209 -12.77 14.03 -2.85
C VAL A 209 -12.77 15.20 -3.85
N PRO A 210 -11.60 15.78 -4.21
CA PRO A 210 -11.54 16.97 -5.07
C PRO A 210 -11.91 16.69 -6.52
N PHE A 211 -11.63 15.47 -7.02
CA PHE A 211 -11.93 15.08 -8.39
C PHE A 211 -12.82 13.84 -8.45
N ASN A 212 -13.93 13.98 -9.17
CA ASN A 212 -14.86 12.91 -9.51
C ASN A 212 -15.00 12.81 -11.03
N GLY A 213 -15.33 11.63 -11.54
CA GLY A 213 -15.57 11.39 -12.97
C GLY A 213 -16.15 10.01 -13.22
N ASP A 214 -16.75 9.83 -14.40
CA ASP A 214 -17.45 8.59 -14.77
C ASP A 214 -16.51 7.41 -15.05
N THR A 215 -15.24 7.71 -15.33
CA THR A 215 -14.22 6.69 -15.61
C THR A 215 -12.96 6.91 -14.76
N PRO A 216 -12.26 5.84 -14.35
CA PRO A 216 -10.99 5.96 -13.63
C PRO A 216 -9.95 6.81 -14.39
N VAL A 217 -9.89 6.65 -15.72
CA VAL A 217 -9.00 7.43 -16.58
C VAL A 217 -9.32 8.93 -16.53
N SER A 218 -10.60 9.31 -16.47
CA SER A 218 -10.99 10.72 -16.34
C SER A 218 -10.50 11.32 -15.01
N ILE A 219 -10.62 10.59 -13.90
CA ILE A 219 -10.15 11.03 -12.58
C ILE A 219 -8.63 11.18 -12.57
N ALA A 220 -7.91 10.21 -13.14
CA ALA A 220 -6.46 10.26 -13.28
C ALA A 220 -6.00 11.49 -14.09
N LEU A 221 -6.69 11.81 -15.20
CA LEU A 221 -6.39 12.99 -16.00
C LEU A 221 -6.61 14.29 -15.21
N LYS A 222 -7.66 14.37 -14.39
CA LYS A 222 -7.90 15.52 -13.49
C LYS A 222 -6.77 15.69 -12.48
N HIS A 223 -6.32 14.62 -11.82
CA HIS A 223 -5.15 14.70 -10.94
C HIS A 223 -3.91 15.17 -11.71
N ALA A 224 -3.73 14.78 -12.97
CA ALA A 224 -2.58 15.17 -13.78
C ALA A 224 -2.59 16.63 -14.27
N GLN A 225 -3.76 17.23 -14.49
CA GLN A 225 -3.90 18.51 -15.22
C GLN A 225 -4.71 19.59 -14.49
N GLU A 226 -5.80 19.22 -13.80
CA GLU A 226 -6.70 20.20 -13.19
C GLU A 226 -6.15 20.69 -11.84
N PRO A 227 -6.20 22.00 -11.54
CA PRO A 227 -5.86 22.51 -10.23
C PRO A 227 -6.87 22.02 -9.18
N ILE A 228 -6.43 21.87 -7.92
CA ILE A 228 -7.32 21.46 -6.84
C ILE A 228 -8.38 22.56 -6.60
N PRO A 229 -9.67 22.20 -6.48
CA PRO A 229 -10.71 23.16 -6.15
C PRO A 229 -10.41 23.87 -4.83
N SER A 230 -10.70 25.18 -4.75
CA SER A 230 -10.50 25.93 -3.51
C SER A 230 -11.53 25.51 -2.45
N ILE A 231 -11.03 25.15 -1.27
CA ILE A 231 -11.83 24.78 -0.10
C ILE A 231 -12.61 26.00 0.39
N ARG A 232 -11.97 27.19 0.42
CA ARG A 232 -12.60 28.43 0.92
C ARG A 232 -13.77 28.91 0.08
N LYS A 233 -13.83 28.52 -1.20
CA LYS A 233 -15.01 28.76 -2.04
C LYS A 233 -16.23 27.96 -1.57
N LYS A 234 -16.01 26.78 -0.98
CA LYS A 234 -17.07 25.91 -0.44
C LYS A 234 -17.40 26.26 1.01
N ASP A 235 -16.38 26.48 1.83
CA ASP A 235 -16.50 26.83 3.25
C ASP A 235 -15.54 27.95 3.65
N ARG A 236 -16.09 29.13 3.96
CA ARG A 236 -15.31 30.32 4.36
C ARG A 236 -14.77 30.26 5.79
N SER A 237 -15.21 29.30 6.60
CA SER A 237 -14.72 29.12 7.97
C SER A 237 -13.29 28.58 8.03
N VAL A 238 -12.84 27.95 6.93
CA VAL A 238 -11.50 27.38 6.81
C VAL A 238 -10.44 28.49 6.66
N PRO A 239 -9.43 28.55 7.55
CA PRO A 239 -8.32 29.51 7.43
C PRO A 239 -7.51 29.30 6.14
N GLN A 240 -6.97 30.38 5.57
CA GLN A 240 -6.17 30.30 4.35
C GLN A 240 -4.89 29.50 4.54
N ALA A 241 -4.28 29.55 5.73
CA ALA A 241 -3.13 28.71 6.06
C ALA A 241 -3.42 27.21 5.93
N LEU A 242 -4.61 26.75 6.35
CA LEU A 242 -5.00 25.33 6.22
C LEU A 242 -5.24 24.94 4.75
N GLU A 243 -5.87 25.82 3.97
CA GLU A 243 -6.00 25.61 2.53
C GLU A 243 -4.63 25.59 1.82
N ASN A 244 -3.69 26.44 2.25
CA ASN A 244 -2.34 26.47 1.70
C ASN A 244 -1.59 25.15 1.93
N VAL A 245 -1.82 24.47 3.06
CA VAL A 245 -1.24 23.13 3.30
C VAL A 245 -1.73 22.13 2.25
N VAL A 246 -3.03 22.14 1.96
CA VAL A 246 -3.61 21.29 0.92
C VAL A 246 -3.03 21.65 -0.45
N LEU A 247 -3.03 22.93 -0.83
CA LEU A 247 -2.54 23.38 -2.13
C LEU A 247 -1.05 23.05 -2.35
N LYS A 248 -0.22 23.20 -1.32
CA LYS A 248 1.20 22.88 -1.38
C LYS A 248 1.45 21.39 -1.45
N ALA A 249 0.76 20.58 -0.63
CA ALA A 249 0.87 19.12 -0.70
C ALA A 249 0.42 18.56 -2.05
N THR A 250 -0.60 19.18 -2.66
CA THR A 250 -1.20 18.75 -3.94
C THR A 250 -0.64 19.47 -5.17
N ALA A 251 0.51 20.15 -5.04
CA ALA A 251 1.19 20.75 -6.17
C ALA A 251 1.51 19.69 -7.25
N LYS A 252 1.37 20.04 -8.52
CA LYS A 252 1.52 19.06 -9.61
C LYS A 252 2.96 18.62 -9.77
N ASP A 253 3.90 19.55 -9.68
CA ASP A 253 5.32 19.27 -9.63
C ASP A 253 5.74 18.80 -8.22
N PRO A 254 6.38 17.62 -8.08
CA PRO A 254 6.89 17.14 -6.79
C PRO A 254 7.85 18.10 -6.06
N ARG A 255 8.52 19.01 -6.78
CA ARG A 255 9.47 20.00 -6.22
C ARG A 255 8.79 21.15 -5.49
N ASP A 256 7.56 21.48 -5.88
CA ASP A 256 6.75 22.51 -5.21
C ASP A 256 6.05 21.97 -3.95
N ARG A 257 6.07 20.64 -3.72
CA ARG A 257 5.50 19.98 -2.54
C ARG A 257 6.40 20.13 -1.32
N TYR A 258 5.90 19.70 -0.15
CA TYR A 258 6.73 19.59 1.05
C TYR A 258 7.88 18.60 0.83
N PRO A 259 9.10 18.88 1.31
CA PRO A 259 10.23 17.97 1.15
C PRO A 259 10.12 16.70 2.02
N SER A 260 9.25 16.70 3.04
CA SER A 260 9.00 15.55 3.91
C SER A 260 7.64 15.64 4.61
N ALA A 261 7.12 14.50 5.06
CA ALA A 261 5.93 14.44 5.90
C ALA A 261 6.09 15.25 7.21
N GLN A 262 7.30 15.30 7.76
CA GLN A 262 7.60 16.11 8.94
C GLN A 262 7.46 17.62 8.66
N ALA A 263 7.88 18.08 7.48
CA ALA A 263 7.72 19.47 7.07
C ALA A 263 6.26 19.84 6.85
N MET A 264 5.46 18.92 6.29
CA MET A 264 4.00 19.10 6.15
C MET A 264 3.33 19.16 7.53
N LYS A 265 3.72 18.29 8.47
CA LYS A 265 3.22 18.28 9.85
C LYS A 265 3.47 19.62 10.56
N ALA A 266 4.70 20.14 10.49
CA ALA A 266 5.04 21.41 11.15
C ALA A 266 4.23 22.60 10.62
N ASP A 267 3.89 22.60 9.33
CA ASP A 267 3.04 23.64 8.73
C ASP A 267 1.57 23.47 9.15
N LEU A 268 1.08 22.23 9.18
CA LEU A 268 -0.27 21.89 9.64
C LEU A 268 -0.49 22.25 11.12
N ASP A 269 0.48 22.01 11.99
CA ASP A 269 0.38 22.30 13.43
C ASP A 269 0.12 23.80 13.71
N SER A 270 0.58 24.69 12.83
CA SER A 270 0.40 26.14 12.96
C SER A 270 -0.71 26.70 12.05
N SER A 271 -1.42 25.86 11.29
CA SER A 271 -2.40 26.33 10.29
C SER A 271 -3.68 26.92 10.90
N LEU A 272 -3.96 26.67 12.18
CA LEU A 272 -5.06 27.28 12.92
C LEU A 272 -4.66 28.52 13.73
N ASP A 273 -3.40 28.96 13.65
CA ASP A 273 -2.98 30.19 14.32
C ASP A 273 -3.74 31.39 13.72
N PRO A 274 -4.46 32.19 14.54
CA PRO A 274 -5.13 33.40 14.07
C PRO A 274 -4.21 34.37 13.31
N ALA A 275 -2.91 34.39 13.62
CA ALA A 275 -1.93 35.23 12.92
C ALA A 275 -1.71 34.80 11.46
N ARG A 276 -1.97 33.53 11.13
CA ARG A 276 -1.78 32.94 9.80
C ARG A 276 -3.09 32.82 9.00
N ALA A 277 -4.22 33.20 9.59
CA ALA A 277 -5.54 32.94 9.02
C ALA A 277 -5.76 33.54 7.62
N ASP A 278 -5.13 34.70 7.35
CA ASP A 278 -5.25 35.46 6.10
C ASP A 278 -3.95 35.50 5.29
N GLU A 279 -3.11 34.47 5.40
CA GLU A 279 -1.90 34.33 4.56
C GLU A 279 -2.23 34.41 3.06
N PRO A 280 -1.31 34.87 2.19
CA PRO A 280 -1.54 34.83 0.75
C PRO A 280 -1.71 33.39 0.26
N VAL A 281 -2.56 33.20 -0.75
CA VAL A 281 -2.78 31.89 -1.37
C VAL A 281 -1.46 31.34 -1.93
N PHE A 282 -1.14 30.09 -1.63
CA PHE A 282 0.03 29.43 -2.18
C PHE A 282 -0.05 29.33 -3.71
N VAL A 283 1.02 29.73 -4.40
CA VAL A 283 1.18 29.61 -5.85
C VAL A 283 2.44 28.78 -6.12
N PRO A 284 2.34 27.65 -6.86
CA PRO A 284 3.49 26.84 -7.24
C PRO A 284 4.51 27.65 -8.07
N THR A 285 5.80 27.42 -7.84
CA THR A 285 6.88 28.19 -8.48
C THR A 285 7.41 27.55 -9.76
N HIS A 286 7.25 26.23 -9.93
CA HIS A 286 7.81 25.50 -11.06
C HIS A 286 6.82 25.31 -12.23
N GLY A 287 5.67 25.99 -12.19
CA GLY A 287 4.62 25.89 -13.21
C GLY A 287 3.99 24.49 -13.28
N ASN A 288 2.93 24.34 -14.07
CA ASN A 288 2.37 23.03 -14.37
C ASN A 288 3.29 22.33 -15.38
N ASN A 289 4.49 21.87 -15.00
CA ASN A 289 5.43 21.14 -15.87
C ASN A 289 5.28 21.58 -17.33
N ASP A 290 5.78 22.77 -17.67
CA ASP A 290 5.83 23.24 -19.05
C ASP A 290 6.77 22.33 -19.86
N ASP A 291 6.32 21.11 -20.17
CA ASP A 291 6.53 20.55 -21.49
C ASP A 291 6.03 21.65 -22.42
N LYS A 292 6.97 22.49 -22.89
CA LYS A 292 6.69 23.55 -23.85
C LYS A 292 5.73 22.97 -24.87
N THR A 293 4.53 23.53 -24.95
CA THR A 293 3.61 23.22 -26.03
C THR A 293 4.38 23.49 -27.31
N ILE A 294 4.87 22.43 -27.96
CA ILE A 294 5.46 22.53 -29.28
C ILE A 294 4.27 22.87 -30.17
N VAL A 295 4.11 24.16 -30.45
CA VAL A 295 3.20 24.63 -31.49
C VAL A 295 3.71 23.98 -32.77
N LEU A 296 3.04 22.92 -33.24
CA LEU A 296 3.22 22.48 -34.61
C LEU A 296 2.83 23.65 -35.50
N PRO A 297 3.74 24.18 -36.34
CA PRO A 297 3.34 25.16 -37.33
C PRO A 297 2.43 24.43 -38.32
N GLY A 298 1.12 24.71 -38.26
CA GLY A 298 0.20 24.30 -39.32
C GLY A 298 -1.13 23.67 -38.89
N PHE A 299 -1.75 24.10 -37.79
CA PHE A 299 -3.19 23.82 -37.57
C PHE A 299 -3.97 25.13 -37.49
N LYS A 300 -4.61 25.51 -38.60
CA LYS A 300 -5.69 26.51 -38.58
C LYS A 300 -6.97 25.75 -38.22
N PRO A 301 -7.64 26.05 -37.09
CA PRO A 301 -8.89 25.39 -36.76
C PRO A 301 -9.97 25.89 -37.71
N GLN A 302 -10.53 24.96 -38.49
CA GLN A 302 -11.76 25.19 -39.21
C GLN A 302 -12.89 25.15 -38.17
N LYS A 303 -13.57 26.29 -38.00
CA LYS A 303 -14.80 26.40 -37.19
C LYS A 303 -15.89 25.59 -37.87
N ASP A 304 -16.34 24.52 -37.23
CA ASP A 304 -17.68 23.98 -37.45
C ASP A 304 -18.63 24.54 -36.37
N PRO A 305 -19.85 24.95 -36.74
CA PRO A 305 -20.78 25.59 -35.82
C PRO A 305 -21.54 24.59 -34.94
N ALA A 306 -21.84 25.02 -33.72
CA ALA A 306 -22.77 24.38 -32.80
C ALA A 306 -24.24 24.56 -33.28
N PRO A 307 -25.17 23.69 -32.86
CA PRO A 307 -26.58 23.79 -33.23
C PRO A 307 -27.30 24.75 -32.28
N GLU A 308 -27.96 25.76 -32.84
CA GLU A 308 -28.94 26.56 -32.11
C GLU A 308 -30.34 26.39 -32.71
N THR A 309 -31.25 26.16 -31.77
CA THR A 309 -32.69 25.98 -31.89
C THR A 309 -33.34 27.35 -32.00
N GLU A 310 -34.16 27.62 -33.01
CA GLU A 310 -35.10 28.74 -32.96
C GLU A 310 -36.46 28.36 -33.56
N LYS A 311 -37.49 28.56 -32.73
CA LYS A 311 -38.90 28.70 -33.13
C LYS A 311 -39.28 30.18 -33.06
N GLU A 312 -40.06 30.57 -34.06
CA GLU A 312 -41.18 31.53 -34.05
C GLU A 312 -40.95 33.05 -33.95
N GLU A 313 -41.37 33.69 -35.06
CA GLU A 313 -42.33 34.81 -35.19
C GLU A 313 -41.88 36.29 -35.31
N VAL A 314 -42.14 36.79 -36.53
CA VAL A 314 -42.83 38.04 -36.93
C VAL A 314 -42.16 39.39 -36.65
N VAL A 315 -41.95 40.20 -37.71
CA VAL A 315 -42.61 41.51 -37.95
C VAL A 315 -42.18 42.10 -39.32
N SER A 316 -43.16 42.80 -39.88
CA SER A 316 -43.42 43.42 -41.17
C SER A 316 -42.57 44.61 -41.67
N SER A 317 -42.91 44.98 -42.92
CA SER A 317 -42.84 46.29 -43.61
C SER A 317 -41.70 46.41 -44.64
N GLU A 318 -41.83 47.02 -45.82
CA GLU A 318 -42.93 47.48 -46.68
C GLU A 318 -42.32 47.71 -48.08
N LYS A 319 -43.17 47.91 -49.09
CA LYS A 319 -42.84 48.03 -50.53
C LYS A 319 -42.22 49.37 -50.92
N GLU A 320 -41.58 49.39 -52.11
CA GLU A 320 -41.70 50.34 -53.25
C GLU A 320 -40.37 50.39 -54.04
N ASP A 321 -40.26 50.55 -55.37
CA ASP A 321 -41.23 50.89 -56.42
C ASP A 321 -40.72 50.43 -57.81
N LYS A 322 -41.60 50.59 -58.80
CA LYS A 322 -41.58 50.23 -60.23
C LYS A 322 -40.37 50.71 -61.05
N THR A 323 -40.07 50.00 -62.15
CA THR A 323 -40.43 50.43 -63.53
C THR A 323 -40.10 49.34 -64.57
N SER A 324 -41.04 49.15 -65.50
CA SER A 324 -40.89 48.31 -66.69
C SER A 324 -40.45 49.15 -67.89
N PHE A 325 -39.57 48.62 -68.73
CA PHE A 325 -39.41 49.05 -70.12
C PHE A 325 -39.52 47.81 -71.01
N TRP A 326 -40.69 47.60 -71.60
CA TRP A 326 -40.93 46.65 -72.69
C TRP A 326 -40.12 47.08 -73.92
N GLN A 327 -39.66 46.23 -74.84
CA GLN A 327 -40.41 45.42 -75.84
C GLN A 327 -39.30 44.91 -76.81
N ASN A 328 -39.32 43.82 -77.57
CA ASN A 328 -40.37 43.12 -78.27
C ASN A 328 -39.70 41.90 -78.97
N VAL A 329 -40.27 40.69 -78.93
CA VAL A 329 -40.01 39.69 -79.98
C VAL A 329 -41.31 38.95 -80.25
N LYS A 330 -41.78 38.99 -81.50
CA LYS A 330 -42.95 38.25 -81.95
C LYS A 330 -42.64 37.44 -83.21
N LYS A 331 -43.19 36.22 -83.20
CA LYS A 331 -43.60 35.32 -84.30
C LYS A 331 -42.63 34.23 -84.81
N HIS A 332 -42.89 33.03 -84.27
CA HIS A 332 -43.09 31.71 -84.91
C HIS A 332 -42.26 31.27 -86.13
N LYS A 333 -41.59 30.11 -86.00
CA LYS A 333 -41.81 28.84 -86.75
C LYS A 333 -40.70 27.80 -86.46
N TRP A 334 -40.53 27.34 -85.20
CA TRP A 334 -39.45 26.39 -84.85
C TRP A 334 -39.88 25.12 -84.09
N TRP A 335 -41.17 24.77 -84.12
CA TRP A 335 -41.64 23.61 -83.35
C TRP A 335 -41.26 22.25 -83.96
N TRP A 336 -40.97 22.17 -85.28
CA TRP A 336 -40.59 20.91 -85.94
C TRP A 336 -39.12 20.52 -85.73
N ILE A 337 -38.26 21.45 -85.32
CA ILE A 337 -36.83 21.19 -85.05
C ILE A 337 -36.65 20.57 -83.66
N PHE A 338 -37.47 20.96 -82.68
CA PHE A 338 -37.47 20.37 -81.33
C PHE A 338 -37.88 18.88 -81.33
N SER A 339 -38.78 18.47 -82.25
CA SER A 339 -39.24 17.08 -82.31
C SER A 339 -38.20 16.10 -82.87
N ILE A 340 -37.30 16.55 -83.75
CA ILE A 340 -36.20 15.74 -84.30
C ILE A 340 -35.04 15.64 -83.30
N ILE A 341 -34.77 16.72 -82.56
CA ILE A 341 -33.75 16.75 -81.49
C ILE A 341 -34.17 15.87 -80.31
N ALA A 342 -35.46 15.84 -79.94
CA ALA A 342 -35.96 14.97 -78.88
C ALA A 342 -35.89 13.47 -79.23
N ALA A 343 -36.17 13.09 -80.48
CA ALA A 343 -36.04 11.70 -80.94
C ALA A 343 -34.58 11.22 -81.00
N GLY A 344 -33.66 12.10 -81.44
CA GLY A 344 -32.22 11.82 -81.40
C GLY A 344 -31.68 11.67 -79.98
N LEU A 345 -32.18 12.47 -79.03
CA LEU A 345 -31.81 12.39 -77.62
C LEU A 345 -32.27 11.07 -76.97
N ILE A 346 -33.47 10.58 -77.31
CA ILE A 346 -34.00 9.32 -76.79
C ILE A 346 -33.21 8.12 -77.34
N ILE A 347 -32.84 8.13 -78.62
CA ILE A 347 -32.00 7.08 -79.23
C ILE A 347 -30.57 7.11 -78.65
N PHE A 348 -30.01 8.30 -78.41
CA PHE A 348 -28.71 8.47 -77.75
C PHE A 348 -28.74 7.95 -76.31
N ILE A 349 -29.79 8.25 -75.54
CA ILE A 349 -29.98 7.74 -74.17
C ILE A 349 -30.18 6.21 -74.19
N MET A 350 -30.87 5.65 -75.19
CA MET A 350 -31.08 4.20 -75.30
C MET A 350 -29.79 3.45 -75.69
N ILE A 351 -28.96 4.02 -76.56
CA ILE A 351 -27.63 3.49 -76.91
C ILE A 351 -26.66 3.63 -75.74
N PHE A 352 -26.72 4.73 -74.99
CA PHE A 352 -25.90 4.95 -73.79
C PHE A 352 -26.32 4.03 -72.63
N ALA A 353 -27.62 3.74 -72.48
CA ALA A 353 -28.14 2.78 -71.49
C ALA A 353 -27.80 1.33 -71.84
N LEU A 354 -27.69 0.97 -73.12
CA LEU A 354 -27.28 -0.36 -73.59
C LEU A 354 -25.75 -0.53 -73.69
N SER A 355 -24.96 0.54 -73.56
CA SER A 355 -23.49 0.50 -73.45
C SER A 355 -22.98 0.69 -72.02
N GLY A 356 -23.87 0.53 -71.03
CA GLY A 356 -23.53 0.45 -69.61
C GLY A 356 -22.78 -0.83 -69.27
N ASN A 357 -21.56 -0.96 -69.79
CA ASN A 357 -20.62 -1.99 -69.37
C ASN A 357 -20.23 -1.68 -67.91
N SER A 358 -20.56 -2.63 -67.05
CA SER A 358 -20.41 -2.62 -65.60
C SER A 358 -18.96 -2.45 -65.15
N ASN A 359 -18.51 -1.21 -64.94
CA ASN A 359 -17.32 -0.92 -64.14
C ASN A 359 -17.74 -0.27 -62.81
N LYS A 360 -18.34 -1.08 -61.91
CA LYS A 360 -18.29 -0.76 -60.49
C LYS A 360 -16.82 -0.88 -60.06
N PRO A 361 -16.20 0.13 -59.42
CA PRO A 361 -14.81 -0.01 -58.96
C PRO A 361 -14.72 -1.20 -58.03
N THR A 362 -13.81 -2.14 -58.33
CA THR A 362 -13.57 -3.29 -57.47
C THR A 362 -12.95 -2.77 -56.18
N GLN A 363 -13.71 -2.87 -55.09
CA GLN A 363 -13.24 -2.54 -53.76
C GLN A 363 -12.43 -3.70 -53.21
N VAL A 364 -11.31 -3.40 -52.56
CA VAL A 364 -10.45 -4.36 -51.89
C VAL A 364 -10.24 -3.93 -50.45
N ASN A 365 -10.27 -4.89 -49.54
CA ASN A 365 -10.03 -4.66 -48.12
C ASN A 365 -8.54 -4.50 -47.86
N ILE A 366 -8.18 -3.53 -47.02
CA ILE A 366 -6.80 -3.33 -46.61
C ILE A 366 -6.41 -4.49 -45.67
N PRO A 367 -5.43 -5.33 -46.06
CA PRO A 367 -4.97 -6.42 -45.21
C PRO A 367 -4.32 -5.88 -43.94
N ASP A 368 -4.47 -6.62 -42.83
CA ASP A 368 -3.75 -6.30 -41.60
C ASP A 368 -2.26 -6.65 -41.77
N VAL A 369 -1.44 -5.61 -41.64
CA VAL A 369 0.02 -5.67 -41.73
C VAL A 369 0.66 -5.15 -40.44
N THR A 370 -0.09 -5.06 -39.35
CA THR A 370 0.41 -4.66 -38.03
C THR A 370 1.45 -5.66 -37.54
N ASN A 371 2.55 -5.15 -36.97
CA ASN A 371 3.69 -5.92 -36.47
C ASN A 371 4.35 -6.84 -37.54
N VAL A 372 4.23 -6.47 -38.82
CA VAL A 372 4.93 -7.11 -39.94
C VAL A 372 6.10 -6.23 -40.38
N ALA A 373 7.19 -6.85 -40.87
CA ALA A 373 8.33 -6.11 -41.39
C ALA A 373 7.91 -5.23 -42.58
N GLU A 374 8.45 -4.01 -42.68
CA GLU A 374 8.12 -3.01 -43.72
C GLU A 374 8.03 -3.63 -45.12
N LYS A 375 9.07 -4.35 -45.54
CA LYS A 375 9.16 -4.99 -46.86
C LYS A 375 8.09 -6.07 -47.10
N GLU A 376 7.71 -6.79 -46.06
CA GLU A 376 6.67 -7.82 -46.14
C GLU A 376 5.27 -7.20 -46.16
N ALA A 377 5.05 -6.13 -45.39
CA ALA A 377 3.82 -5.34 -45.44
C ALA A 377 3.57 -4.74 -46.83
N GLU A 378 4.62 -4.22 -47.48
CA GLU A 378 4.52 -3.75 -48.87
C GLU A 378 4.08 -4.85 -49.84
N ASN A 379 4.63 -6.05 -49.70
CA ASN A 379 4.29 -7.18 -50.56
C ASN A 379 2.84 -7.61 -50.35
N ARG A 380 2.36 -7.63 -49.09
CA ARG A 380 0.96 -7.95 -48.75
C ARG A 380 -0.02 -6.91 -49.31
N LEU A 381 0.32 -5.63 -49.25
CA LEU A 381 -0.50 -4.56 -49.86
C LEU A 381 -0.55 -4.68 -51.40
N LYS A 382 0.60 -4.93 -52.05
CA LYS A 382 0.67 -5.14 -53.50
C LYS A 382 -0.10 -6.39 -53.95
N ALA A 383 -0.03 -7.48 -53.18
CA ALA A 383 -0.78 -8.71 -53.43
C ALA A 383 -2.30 -8.50 -53.32
N ALA A 384 -2.74 -7.61 -52.43
CA ALA A 384 -4.13 -7.15 -52.33
C ALA A 384 -4.53 -6.16 -53.45
N GLY A 385 -3.65 -5.87 -54.42
CA GLY A 385 -3.94 -4.92 -55.49
C GLY A 385 -3.99 -3.46 -55.04
N LEU A 386 -3.32 -3.13 -53.92
CA LEU A 386 -3.17 -1.78 -53.38
C LEU A 386 -1.75 -1.25 -53.66
N GLN A 387 -1.60 0.07 -53.71
CA GLN A 387 -0.30 0.71 -53.84
C GLN A 387 0.26 1.09 -52.46
N VAL A 388 1.58 1.05 -52.30
CA VAL A 388 2.23 1.54 -51.09
C VAL A 388 2.36 3.05 -51.21
N GLY A 389 1.79 3.77 -50.24
CA GLY A 389 1.86 5.22 -50.15
C GLY A 389 3.12 5.70 -49.42
N ARG A 390 3.01 6.80 -48.67
CA ARG A 390 4.10 7.33 -47.86
C ARG A 390 4.40 6.43 -46.66
N ILE A 391 5.68 6.18 -46.42
CA ILE A 391 6.16 5.53 -45.20
C ILE A 391 6.44 6.61 -44.16
N ILE A 392 5.67 6.62 -43.09
CA ILE A 392 5.78 7.55 -41.97
C ILE A 392 6.45 6.82 -40.82
N ARG A 393 7.65 7.24 -40.44
CA ARG A 393 8.33 6.64 -39.29
C ARG A 393 7.84 7.30 -37.99
N ARG A 394 7.47 6.49 -37.00
CA ARG A 394 7.07 6.92 -35.65
C ARG A 394 7.82 6.12 -34.61
N GLN A 395 8.04 6.70 -33.44
CA GLN A 395 8.56 5.94 -32.30
C GLN A 395 7.47 5.03 -31.77
N SER A 396 7.86 3.84 -31.32
CA SER A 396 6.96 2.89 -30.68
C SER A 396 7.79 2.00 -29.76
N ASP A 397 7.30 1.84 -28.53
CA ASP A 397 7.91 0.96 -27.53
C ASP A 397 7.40 -0.48 -27.67
N ASP A 398 6.24 -0.67 -28.29
CA ASP A 398 5.58 -1.97 -28.48
C ASP A 398 5.98 -2.67 -29.79
N VAL A 399 6.41 -1.91 -30.80
CA VAL A 399 6.71 -2.41 -32.15
C VAL A 399 8.19 -2.27 -32.46
N LYS A 400 8.84 -3.37 -32.82
CA LYS A 400 10.28 -3.41 -33.15
C LYS A 400 10.63 -2.44 -34.28
N LYS A 401 11.82 -1.84 -34.23
CA LYS A 401 12.33 -0.97 -35.30
C LYS A 401 12.24 -1.66 -36.67
N GLY A 402 11.65 -0.98 -37.65
CA GLY A 402 11.45 -1.51 -39.01
C GLY A 402 10.17 -2.33 -39.21
N TYR A 403 9.32 -2.45 -38.18
CA TYR A 403 8.02 -3.12 -38.26
C TYR A 403 6.87 -2.11 -38.31
N VAL A 404 5.78 -2.47 -38.99
CA VAL A 404 4.63 -1.59 -39.18
C VAL A 404 3.80 -1.49 -37.90
N ILE A 405 3.57 -0.26 -37.43
CA ILE A 405 2.70 0.09 -36.31
C ILE A 405 1.24 0.07 -36.76
N ALA A 406 0.95 0.69 -37.92
CA ALA A 406 -0.41 0.81 -38.46
C ALA A 406 -0.39 1.24 -39.93
N THR A 407 -1.55 1.18 -40.59
CA THR A 407 -1.77 1.69 -41.95
C THR A 407 -2.73 2.89 -41.96
N ARG A 408 -2.65 3.72 -43.01
CA ARG A 408 -3.63 4.78 -43.27
C ARG A 408 -4.03 4.80 -44.75
N PRO A 409 -5.31 4.53 -45.09
CA PRO A 409 -6.43 4.14 -44.21
C PRO A 409 -6.15 2.86 -43.41
N THR A 410 -6.81 2.68 -42.26
CA THR A 410 -6.53 1.56 -41.33
C THR A 410 -6.94 0.21 -41.93
N ALA A 411 -6.30 -0.86 -41.46
CA ALA A 411 -6.63 -2.23 -41.85
C ALA A 411 -8.12 -2.54 -41.66
N GLY A 412 -8.68 -3.36 -42.55
CA GLY A 412 -10.11 -3.70 -42.57
C GLY A 412 -11.00 -2.74 -43.36
N ASN A 413 -10.56 -1.50 -43.66
CA ASN A 413 -11.31 -0.61 -44.54
C ASN A 413 -11.30 -1.09 -46.00
N SER A 414 -12.39 -0.85 -46.73
CA SER A 414 -12.48 -1.11 -48.17
C SER A 414 -12.07 0.13 -48.97
N VAL A 415 -11.11 -0.03 -49.87
CA VAL A 415 -10.66 1.03 -50.79
C VAL A 415 -10.71 0.52 -52.23
N ASN A 416 -10.78 1.44 -53.19
CA ASN A 416 -10.74 1.05 -54.59
C ASN A 416 -9.38 0.39 -54.91
N LYS A 417 -9.42 -0.68 -55.70
CA LYS A 417 -8.21 -1.33 -56.22
C LYS A 417 -7.30 -0.30 -56.88
N GLY A 418 -6.01 -0.31 -56.53
CA GLY A 418 -5.02 0.65 -56.99
C GLY A 418 -4.82 1.88 -56.10
N ASN A 419 -5.65 2.09 -55.07
CA ASN A 419 -5.43 3.17 -54.11
C ASN A 419 -4.16 2.97 -53.28
N SER A 420 -3.54 4.08 -52.86
CA SER A 420 -2.35 4.08 -52.02
C SER A 420 -2.69 3.99 -50.53
N VAL A 421 -1.95 3.14 -49.81
CA VAL A 421 -2.04 2.97 -48.35
C VAL A 421 -0.72 3.37 -47.73
N ASN A 422 -0.75 4.37 -46.85
CA ASN A 422 0.44 4.82 -46.13
C ASN A 422 0.78 3.82 -45.01
N LEU A 423 2.07 3.54 -44.83
CA LEU A 423 2.57 2.70 -43.74
C LEU A 423 3.10 3.59 -42.62
N ILE A 424 2.74 3.28 -41.38
CA ILE A 424 3.35 3.87 -40.19
C ILE A 424 4.33 2.83 -39.64
N VAL A 425 5.63 3.10 -39.71
CA VAL A 425 6.69 2.14 -39.35
C VAL A 425 7.40 2.57 -38.07
N SER A 426 7.70 1.62 -37.19
CA SER A 426 8.45 1.89 -35.97
C SER A 426 9.89 2.26 -36.27
N SER A 427 10.34 3.35 -35.65
CA SER A 427 11.74 3.80 -35.65
C SER A 427 12.56 3.22 -34.49
N GLY A 428 11.94 2.41 -33.63
CA GLY A 428 12.54 1.84 -32.42
C GLY A 428 12.09 2.56 -31.14
N SER A 429 12.47 1.98 -29.99
CA SER A 429 12.22 2.57 -28.67
C SER A 429 13.22 3.71 -28.38
N SER A 430 12.79 4.68 -27.58
CA SER A 430 13.60 5.83 -27.12
C SER A 430 14.38 5.56 -25.84
N MET A 431 14.39 4.31 -25.38
CA MET A 431 15.12 3.88 -24.19
C MET A 431 16.63 3.99 -24.41
N VAL A 432 17.32 4.55 -23.43
CA VAL A 432 18.77 4.66 -23.37
C VAL A 432 19.25 3.88 -22.15
N LYS A 433 20.35 3.13 -22.29
CA LYS A 433 20.99 2.44 -21.18
C LYS A 433 21.69 3.44 -20.27
N VAL A 434 21.41 3.38 -18.97
CA VAL A 434 22.11 4.19 -17.98
C VAL A 434 23.54 3.69 -17.82
N PRO A 435 24.57 4.54 -18.00
CA PRO A 435 25.95 4.16 -17.74
C PRO A 435 26.21 4.01 -16.23
N ASP A 436 27.18 3.19 -15.86
CA ASP A 436 27.77 3.23 -14.53
C ASP A 436 28.59 4.52 -14.39
N VAL A 437 28.30 5.28 -13.33
CA VAL A 437 29.01 6.51 -12.95
C VAL A 437 29.40 6.50 -11.47
N VAL A 438 29.24 5.37 -10.77
CA VAL A 438 29.64 5.25 -9.36
C VAL A 438 31.17 5.29 -9.26
N GLY A 439 31.68 6.19 -8.43
CA GLY A 439 33.12 6.43 -8.28
C GLY A 439 33.70 7.45 -9.27
N ASP A 440 32.94 7.87 -10.27
CA ASP A 440 33.33 8.97 -11.16
C ASP A 440 33.19 10.32 -10.43
N ARG A 441 33.88 11.34 -10.94
CA ARG A 441 33.68 12.73 -10.50
C ARG A 441 32.31 13.21 -10.92
N TYR A 442 31.62 13.91 -10.01
CA TYR A 442 30.26 14.42 -10.27
C TYR A 442 30.16 15.22 -11.58
N ASP A 443 31.12 16.11 -11.85
CA ASP A 443 31.05 17.01 -13.01
C ASP A 443 31.09 16.22 -14.34
N GLU A 444 31.95 15.20 -14.43
CA GLU A 444 32.10 14.35 -15.63
C GLU A 444 30.89 13.41 -15.81
N ALA A 445 30.39 12.86 -14.71
CA ALA A 445 29.24 11.97 -14.71
C ALA A 445 27.93 12.71 -15.03
N ALA A 446 27.75 13.92 -14.47
CA ALA A 446 26.59 14.75 -14.75
C ALA A 446 26.57 15.14 -16.23
N GLU A 447 27.69 15.63 -16.78
CA GLU A 447 27.80 15.97 -18.21
C GLU A 447 27.50 14.75 -19.11
N LYS A 448 28.02 13.58 -18.77
CA LYS A 448 27.78 12.33 -19.51
C LYS A 448 26.29 11.96 -19.53
N LEU A 449 25.61 12.08 -18.39
CA LEU A 449 24.18 11.74 -18.27
C LEU A 449 23.27 12.80 -18.92
N GLU A 450 23.60 14.08 -18.78
CA GLU A 450 22.88 15.20 -19.42
C GLU A 450 22.98 15.14 -20.95
N ASN A 451 24.16 14.79 -21.49
CA ASN A 451 24.35 14.56 -22.93
C ASN A 451 23.52 13.36 -23.46
N MET A 452 23.16 12.43 -22.59
CA MET A 452 22.26 11.31 -22.90
C MET A 452 20.78 11.68 -22.73
N GLY A 453 20.49 12.92 -22.34
CA GLY A 453 19.15 13.49 -22.18
C GLY A 453 18.52 13.28 -20.81
N PHE A 454 19.30 12.82 -19.82
CA PHE A 454 18.83 12.65 -18.44
C PHE A 454 18.89 13.97 -17.68
N ASP A 455 17.93 14.18 -16.79
CA ASP A 455 17.98 15.25 -15.81
C ASP A 455 18.77 14.76 -14.57
N VAL A 456 19.83 15.47 -14.17
CA VAL A 456 20.74 15.01 -13.11
C VAL A 456 20.53 15.80 -11.83
N ILE A 457 20.13 15.11 -10.76
CA ILE A 457 19.92 15.71 -9.45
C ILE A 457 21.13 15.41 -8.56
N ARG A 458 21.71 16.44 -7.95
CA ARG A 458 22.81 16.29 -7.01
C ARG A 458 22.32 16.22 -5.57
N GLU A 459 22.74 15.20 -4.84
CA GLU A 459 22.63 15.13 -3.39
C GLU A 459 24.00 14.98 -2.76
N ASP A 460 24.28 15.68 -1.67
CA ASP A 460 25.60 15.61 -1.04
C ASP A 460 25.55 14.81 0.27
N GLN A 461 26.49 13.87 0.46
CA GLN A 461 26.60 13.06 1.66
C GLN A 461 28.07 12.97 2.13
N TYR A 462 28.31 12.96 3.45
CA TYR A 462 29.66 12.70 3.97
C TYR A 462 30.04 11.23 3.79
N SER A 463 31.27 10.97 3.33
CA SER A 463 31.81 9.61 3.20
C SER A 463 33.25 9.55 3.71
N ASN A 464 33.56 8.49 4.46
CA ASN A 464 34.91 8.19 4.91
C ASN A 464 35.70 7.32 3.92
N LYS A 465 35.03 6.76 2.91
CA LYS A 465 35.58 5.84 1.91
C LYS A 465 35.70 6.45 0.51
N VAL A 466 34.81 7.38 0.16
CA VAL A 466 34.73 7.99 -1.18
C VAL A 466 35.33 9.41 -1.12
N PRO A 467 36.29 9.77 -1.99
CA PRO A 467 36.89 11.10 -2.02
C PRO A 467 35.86 12.21 -2.24
N PRO A 468 36.12 13.46 -1.79
CA PRO A 468 35.21 14.57 -2.04
C PRO A 468 34.97 14.79 -3.54
N ASN A 469 33.72 15.10 -3.90
CA ASN A 469 33.23 15.33 -5.27
C ASN A 469 33.08 14.09 -6.15
N ASP A 470 33.37 12.89 -5.63
CA ASP A 470 33.12 11.63 -6.32
C ASP A 470 31.75 11.06 -5.95
N ILE A 471 31.15 10.31 -6.86
CA ILE A 471 29.81 9.74 -6.69
C ILE A 471 29.87 8.50 -5.79
N ILE A 472 29.09 8.53 -4.71
CA ILE A 472 28.87 7.43 -3.77
C ILE A 472 27.89 6.42 -4.36
N SER A 473 26.82 6.91 -4.98
CA SER A 473 25.76 6.07 -5.55
C SER A 473 24.90 6.84 -6.54
N GLN A 474 24.34 6.13 -7.51
CA GLN A 474 23.34 6.63 -8.46
C GLN A 474 21.97 6.00 -8.18
N SER A 475 20.88 6.75 -8.42
CA SER A 475 19.51 6.27 -8.15
C SER A 475 19.03 5.15 -9.07
N ILE A 476 19.60 5.04 -10.28
CA ILE A 476 19.27 4.01 -11.27
C ILE A 476 20.52 3.20 -11.54
N ALA A 477 20.44 1.88 -11.39
CA ALA A 477 21.58 0.99 -11.63
C ALA A 477 22.09 1.07 -13.08
N ALA A 478 23.37 0.78 -13.26
CA ALA A 478 23.99 0.68 -14.57
C ALA A 478 23.29 -0.36 -15.47
N ASP A 479 23.34 -0.14 -16.79
CA ASP A 479 22.77 -0.97 -17.85
C ASP A 479 21.24 -1.08 -17.88
N VAL A 480 20.54 -0.41 -16.97
CA VAL A 480 19.07 -0.31 -17.00
C VAL A 480 18.64 0.59 -18.16
N GLU A 481 17.71 0.10 -18.99
CA GLU A 481 17.11 0.86 -20.09
C GLU A 481 15.96 1.72 -19.58
N VAL A 482 16.06 3.04 -19.76
CA VAL A 482 15.06 4.02 -19.30
C VAL A 482 14.90 5.13 -20.35
N LYS A 483 13.78 5.86 -20.31
CA LYS A 483 13.55 7.00 -21.20
C LYS A 483 14.16 8.26 -20.59
N PRO A 484 15.17 8.90 -21.21
CA PRO A 484 15.83 10.06 -20.62
C PRO A 484 14.88 11.23 -20.33
N THR A 485 13.91 11.48 -21.22
CA THR A 485 12.94 12.58 -21.09
C THR A 485 11.93 12.41 -19.94
N GLN A 486 11.86 11.23 -19.31
CA GLN A 486 10.91 10.93 -18.23
C GLN A 486 11.61 10.49 -16.95
N THR A 487 12.94 10.55 -16.91
CA THR A 487 13.76 9.94 -15.88
C THR A 487 14.83 10.91 -15.41
N SER A 488 14.75 11.33 -14.14
CA SER A 488 15.85 12.05 -13.49
C SER A 488 16.74 11.06 -12.73
N ILE A 489 18.05 11.22 -12.85
CA ILE A 489 19.06 10.41 -12.14
C ILE A 489 19.62 11.23 -10.99
N THR A 490 19.40 10.76 -9.77
CA THR A 490 20.00 11.37 -8.57
C THR A 490 21.37 10.75 -8.33
N LEU A 491 22.39 11.60 -8.24
CA LEU A 491 23.75 11.23 -7.89
C LEU A 491 24.06 11.72 -6.48
N VAL A 492 24.38 10.78 -5.60
CA VAL A 492 24.85 11.08 -4.25
C VAL A 492 26.35 11.31 -4.32
N VAL A 493 26.79 12.52 -4.02
CA VAL A 493 28.18 13.00 -4.13
C VAL A 493 28.81 13.11 -2.77
N SER A 494 30.06 12.66 -2.65
CA SER A 494 30.79 12.73 -1.40
C SER A 494 31.21 14.16 -1.05
N LYS A 495 30.91 14.59 0.18
CA LYS A 495 31.49 15.78 0.83
C LYS A 495 32.86 15.50 1.46
N GLY A 496 33.42 14.32 1.22
CA GLY A 496 34.62 13.83 1.90
C GLY A 496 34.35 13.44 3.35
N LYS A 497 35.45 13.23 4.10
CA LYS A 497 35.39 12.95 5.52
C LYS A 497 34.73 14.13 6.22
N SER A 498 33.71 13.87 7.04
CA SER A 498 33.10 14.89 7.89
C SER A 498 34.18 15.56 8.74
N ALA A 499 34.53 16.81 8.41
CA ALA A 499 35.42 17.62 9.22
C ALA A 499 34.66 18.06 10.47
N ARG A 500 34.58 17.17 11.47
CA ARG A 500 34.10 17.55 12.80
C ARG A 500 35.09 18.54 13.41
N PRO A 501 34.64 19.62 14.06
CA PRO A 501 35.52 20.55 14.76
C PRO A 501 36.32 19.81 15.83
N LYS A 502 37.66 19.99 15.83
CA LYS A 502 38.64 19.24 16.64
C LYS A 502 38.49 19.33 18.18
N ASN A 503 37.50 20.05 18.71
CA ASN A 503 37.39 20.33 20.16
C ASN A 503 36.04 19.90 20.77
N ASN A 504 35.40 18.84 20.26
CA ASN A 504 34.11 18.37 20.78
C ASN A 504 34.15 16.97 21.42
N THR A 505 35.32 16.51 21.87
CA THR A 505 35.44 15.20 22.56
C THR A 505 35.48 15.37 24.08
N VAL A 506 34.84 14.43 24.79
CA VAL A 506 34.88 14.27 26.25
C VAL A 506 35.55 12.94 26.53
N THR A 507 36.47 12.92 27.50
CA THR A 507 37.05 11.66 28.00
C THR A 507 36.12 11.10 29.07
N LEU A 508 35.65 9.87 28.89
CA LEU A 508 34.67 9.26 29.79
C LEU A 508 35.29 8.94 31.15
N LYS A 509 34.71 9.49 32.22
CA LYS A 509 34.99 9.07 33.59
C LYS A 509 34.43 7.66 33.83
N ASP A 510 35.06 6.90 34.72
CA ASP A 510 34.49 5.66 35.22
C ASP A 510 33.23 5.93 36.04
N LEU A 511 32.08 5.50 35.52
CA LEU A 511 30.77 5.63 36.15
C LEU A 511 30.35 4.36 36.88
N ARG A 512 31.17 3.32 36.95
CA ARG A 512 30.85 2.10 37.72
C ARG A 512 30.71 2.43 39.20
N ASN A 513 29.74 1.81 39.87
CA ASN A 513 29.34 2.07 41.25
C ASN A 513 28.80 3.49 41.54
N TYR A 514 28.59 4.33 40.51
CA TYR A 514 27.84 5.58 40.68
C TYR A 514 26.35 5.29 40.76
N SER A 515 25.61 6.13 41.48
CA SER A 515 24.15 6.10 41.42
C SER A 515 23.66 6.55 40.04
N LEU A 516 22.50 6.04 39.62
CA LEU A 516 21.87 6.45 38.36
C LEU A 516 21.76 7.98 38.24
N LYS A 517 21.42 8.67 39.34
CA LYS A 517 21.31 10.13 39.38
C LYS A 517 22.65 10.81 39.08
N SER A 518 23.73 10.33 39.69
CA SER A 518 25.07 10.89 39.48
C SER A 518 25.57 10.65 38.04
N ALA A 519 25.26 9.48 37.47
CA ALA A 519 25.57 9.19 36.06
C ALA A 519 24.80 10.13 35.12
N GLN A 520 23.52 10.38 35.38
CA GLN A 520 22.69 11.32 34.61
C GLN A 520 23.20 12.76 34.68
N ASP A 521 23.61 13.21 35.87
CA ASP A 521 24.15 14.55 36.07
C ASP A 521 25.50 14.70 35.33
N TYR A 522 26.38 13.68 35.40
CA TYR A 522 27.62 13.65 34.62
C TYR A 522 27.38 13.72 33.11
N ALA A 523 26.41 12.98 32.59
CA ALA A 523 26.08 13.00 31.17
C ALA A 523 25.52 14.37 30.74
N LYS A 524 24.67 14.98 31.56
CA LYS A 524 24.14 16.33 31.31
C LYS A 524 25.24 17.39 31.28
N GLU A 525 26.17 17.36 32.23
CA GLU A 525 27.31 18.30 32.31
C GLU A 525 28.26 18.16 31.11
N ASN A 526 28.39 16.95 30.59
CA ASN A 526 29.29 16.65 29.48
C ASN A 526 28.60 16.59 28.10
N ASN A 527 27.31 16.96 28.04
CA ASN A 527 26.47 16.87 26.84
C ASN A 527 26.48 15.48 26.20
N LEU A 528 26.38 14.41 27.00
CA LEU A 528 26.30 13.02 26.54
C LEU A 528 24.85 12.52 26.62
N THR A 529 24.49 11.62 25.72
CA THR A 529 23.21 10.91 25.78
C THR A 529 23.42 9.63 26.60
N LEU A 530 22.57 9.34 27.58
CA LEU A 530 22.64 8.07 28.31
C LEU A 530 21.56 7.11 27.87
N GLN A 531 21.97 5.90 27.52
CA GLN A 531 21.07 4.77 27.36
C GLN A 531 21.16 3.91 28.62
N ILE A 532 20.04 3.78 29.34
CA ILE A 532 20.00 3.09 30.62
C ILE A 532 19.35 1.73 30.43
N ASN A 533 20.14 0.68 30.64
CA ASN A 533 19.67 -0.68 30.73
C ASN A 533 19.69 -1.13 32.20
N GLN A 534 18.79 -2.02 32.59
CA GLN A 534 18.76 -2.53 33.96
C GLN A 534 18.99 -4.05 33.96
N GLU A 535 19.87 -4.54 34.82
CA GLU A 535 20.26 -5.95 34.92
C GLU A 535 20.28 -6.38 36.40
N TYR A 536 20.03 -7.66 36.67
CA TYR A 536 20.20 -8.20 38.04
C TYR A 536 21.68 -8.43 38.31
N SER A 537 22.12 -8.15 39.53
CA SER A 537 23.50 -8.37 39.96
C SER A 537 23.52 -8.70 41.44
N ASP A 538 24.22 -9.78 41.79
CA ASP A 538 24.40 -10.20 43.18
C ASP A 538 25.54 -9.43 43.85
N ASP A 539 26.47 -8.88 43.05
CA ASP A 539 27.67 -8.19 43.50
C ASP A 539 27.53 -6.66 43.58
N VAL A 540 26.53 -6.08 42.92
CA VAL A 540 26.33 -4.63 42.82
C VAL A 540 25.00 -4.22 43.44
N GLU A 541 25.05 -3.33 44.43
CA GLU A 541 23.85 -2.83 45.12
C GLU A 541 22.83 -2.22 44.15
N LYS A 542 21.55 -2.40 44.47
CA LYS A 542 20.42 -1.92 43.67
C LYS A 542 20.51 -0.41 43.44
N GLY A 543 20.41 0.01 42.18
CA GLY A 543 20.44 1.42 41.77
C GLY A 543 21.83 1.96 41.41
N LEU A 544 22.89 1.16 41.55
CA LEU A 544 24.24 1.50 41.11
C LEU A 544 24.55 0.98 39.70
N VAL A 545 25.45 1.66 38.99
CA VAL A 545 25.90 1.26 37.65
C VAL A 545 26.84 0.05 37.75
N ILE A 546 26.46 -1.05 37.11
CA ILE A 546 27.23 -2.29 36.96
C ILE A 546 28.34 -2.12 35.93
N SER A 547 28.00 -1.56 34.76
CA SER A 547 28.93 -1.41 33.65
C SER A 547 28.54 -0.26 32.73
N MET A 548 29.52 0.21 31.95
CA MET A 548 29.33 1.25 30.95
C MET A 548 30.01 0.86 29.63
N ASP A 549 29.41 1.29 28.53
CA ASP A 549 29.92 1.12 27.18
C ASP A 549 29.65 2.41 26.37
N PRO A 550 30.67 3.09 25.81
CA PRO A 550 32.11 2.77 25.86
C PRO A 550 32.69 2.79 27.27
N GLY A 551 33.76 2.01 27.48
CA GLY A 551 34.44 1.90 28.78
C GLY A 551 35.10 3.19 29.26
N PRO A 552 35.57 3.23 30.52
CA PRO A 552 36.26 4.40 31.08
C PRO A 552 37.48 4.81 30.26
N ASP A 553 37.83 6.09 30.33
CA ASP A 553 38.94 6.74 29.61
C ASP A 553 38.82 6.77 28.08
N THR A 554 37.70 6.28 27.53
CA THR A 554 37.41 6.38 26.10
C THR A 554 37.06 7.83 25.74
N LYS A 555 37.64 8.36 24.67
CA LYS A 555 37.27 9.66 24.11
C LYS A 555 36.06 9.51 23.20
N VAL A 556 34.96 10.17 23.56
CA VAL A 556 33.72 10.18 22.78
C VAL A 556 33.33 11.59 22.41
N ASP A 557 32.56 11.75 21.33
CA ASP A 557 32.07 13.07 20.91
C ASP A 557 30.94 13.53 21.84
N LYS A 558 30.84 14.82 22.17
CA LYS A 558 29.65 15.38 22.83
C LYS A 558 28.43 15.12 21.95
N GLY A 559 27.38 14.59 22.56
CA GLY A 559 26.15 14.08 21.94
C GLY A 559 26.14 12.57 21.75
N SER A 560 27.29 11.90 21.92
CA SER A 560 27.40 10.44 21.81
C SER A 560 26.61 9.74 22.92
N THR A 561 26.12 8.55 22.60
CA THR A 561 25.38 7.71 23.53
C THR A 561 26.34 6.84 24.33
N VAL A 562 26.28 6.95 25.66
CA VAL A 562 26.94 6.02 26.58
C VAL A 562 25.85 5.11 27.16
N THR A 563 26.01 3.81 26.98
CA THR A 563 25.12 2.81 27.56
C THR A 563 25.61 2.48 28.95
N ILE A 564 24.74 2.59 29.96
CA ILE A 564 25.02 2.14 31.32
C ILE A 564 24.06 1.03 31.70
N LYS A 565 24.57 0.01 32.37
CA LYS A 565 23.76 -1.04 33.00
C LYS A 565 23.63 -0.76 34.49
N VAL A 566 22.41 -0.70 35.01
CA VAL A 566 22.12 -0.40 36.42
C VAL A 566 21.59 -1.64 37.13
N SER A 567 22.07 -1.90 38.34
CA SER A 567 21.66 -3.05 39.13
C SER A 567 20.22 -2.94 39.61
N LYS A 568 19.44 -4.01 39.39
CA LYS A 568 18.12 -4.24 39.99
C LYS A 568 18.22 -4.87 41.40
N GLY A 569 19.42 -5.19 41.87
CA GLY A 569 19.67 -6.08 43.00
C GLY A 569 19.82 -7.54 42.56
N PRO A 570 20.00 -8.47 43.52
CA PRO A 570 20.07 -9.90 43.22
C PRO A 570 18.77 -10.37 42.57
N LYS A 571 18.90 -11.36 41.68
CA LYS A 571 17.73 -11.92 41.00
C LYS A 571 16.96 -12.79 41.99
N GLU A 572 15.77 -12.35 42.41
CA GLU A 572 14.86 -13.22 43.17
C GLU A 572 14.48 -14.45 42.31
N GLU A 573 14.81 -15.65 42.78
CA GLU A 573 14.42 -16.89 42.13
C GLU A 573 12.89 -16.99 42.13
N LYS A 574 12.29 -17.02 40.94
CA LYS A 574 10.85 -17.22 40.80
C LYS A 574 10.47 -18.65 41.19
N ASP A 575 9.33 -18.77 41.87
CA ASP A 575 8.67 -20.00 42.26
C ASP A 575 8.69 -21.03 41.11
N THR A 576 9.31 -22.19 41.37
CA THR A 576 9.35 -23.28 40.40
C THR A 576 8.09 -24.11 40.58
N THR A 577 7.16 -24.07 39.63
CA THR A 577 5.99 -24.96 39.64
C THR A 577 6.37 -26.33 39.09
N ILE A 578 6.44 -27.36 39.93
CA ILE A 578 6.71 -28.75 39.52
C ILE A 578 5.39 -29.49 39.37
N THR A 579 5.11 -30.07 38.21
CA THR A 579 3.88 -30.86 38.00
C THR A 579 4.14 -32.34 38.21
N LYS A 580 3.42 -32.98 39.14
CA LYS A 580 3.44 -34.42 39.37
C LYS A 580 2.21 -35.10 38.79
N THR A 581 2.43 -36.20 38.08
CA THR A 581 1.36 -37.02 37.50
C THR A 581 1.28 -38.38 38.17
N PHE A 582 0.07 -38.84 38.49
CA PHE A 582 -0.17 -40.17 39.07
C PHE A 582 -1.55 -40.69 38.66
N THR A 583 -1.71 -42.03 38.68
CA THR A 583 -2.98 -42.69 38.32
C THR A 583 -3.58 -43.35 39.55
N VAL A 584 -4.87 -43.13 39.77
CA VAL A 584 -5.65 -43.81 40.80
C VAL A 584 -6.53 -44.84 40.12
N ASN A 585 -6.31 -46.11 40.43
CA ASN A 585 -7.10 -47.21 39.89
C ASN A 585 -8.44 -47.33 40.63
N TYR A 586 -9.50 -47.69 39.93
CA TYR A 586 -10.81 -47.99 40.49
C TYR A 586 -10.87 -49.47 40.90
N VAL A 587 -11.34 -49.75 42.12
CA VAL A 587 -11.41 -51.10 42.70
C VAL A 587 -12.86 -51.58 42.82
N GLY A 588 -13.80 -50.67 43.07
CA GLY A 588 -15.22 -51.00 43.24
C GLY A 588 -15.49 -51.86 44.49
N ASP A 589 -16.77 -51.96 44.89
CA ASP A 589 -17.20 -52.65 46.11
C ASP A 589 -16.93 -54.17 46.05
N ASN A 590 -15.73 -54.59 46.47
CA ASN A 590 -15.40 -55.97 46.83
C ASN A 590 -14.89 -56.02 48.27
N LEU A 591 -15.80 -55.82 49.22
CA LEU A 591 -15.58 -56.17 50.62
C LEU A 591 -16.37 -57.46 50.96
N ASN A 592 -15.62 -58.55 51.09
CA ASN A 592 -15.88 -59.75 51.88
C ASN A 592 -17.18 -60.55 51.68
N LYS A 593 -17.10 -61.63 50.88
CA LYS A 593 -17.83 -62.88 51.14
C LYS A 593 -16.84 -63.97 51.56
N GLY A 594 -16.66 -64.13 52.87
CA GLY A 594 -16.00 -65.27 53.50
C GLY A 594 -17.01 -66.04 54.36
N GLU A 595 -17.24 -67.30 53.97
CA GLU A 595 -17.80 -68.46 54.69
C GLU A 595 -18.57 -68.28 56.03
N LYS A 596 -19.83 -68.76 56.07
CA LYS A 596 -20.28 -69.89 56.93
C LYS A 596 -21.79 -70.23 56.80
N THR A 597 -22.03 -71.49 56.40
CA THR A 597 -23.02 -72.51 56.86
C THR A 597 -24.44 -72.16 57.34
N ASP A 598 -25.42 -72.78 56.65
CA ASP A 598 -26.67 -73.45 57.06
C ASP A 598 -27.50 -72.93 58.26
N ASN A 599 -28.74 -72.46 58.00
CA ASN A 599 -29.99 -73.21 58.23
C ASN A 599 -31.27 -72.34 58.11
N GLU A 600 -32.31 -72.98 57.54
CA GLU A 600 -33.77 -72.86 57.75
C GLU A 600 -34.55 -71.54 57.47
N LYS A 601 -35.57 -71.69 56.60
CA LYS A 601 -36.99 -71.21 56.61
C LYS A 601 -37.27 -69.87 57.32
N GLU A 602 -38.02 -68.91 56.76
CA GLU A 602 -39.46 -68.99 56.44
C GLU A 602 -39.95 -67.67 55.79
N ASN A 603 -41.14 -67.71 55.19
CA ASN A 603 -41.89 -66.63 54.52
C ASN A 603 -42.04 -65.32 55.33
N SER A 604 -41.94 -64.16 54.66
CA SER A 604 -43.10 -63.27 54.39
C SER A 604 -42.70 -61.89 53.83
N SER A 605 -43.31 -61.58 52.68
CA SER A 605 -43.78 -60.30 52.13
C SER A 605 -43.30 -58.94 52.68
N GLU A 606 -42.88 -58.12 51.70
CA GLU A 606 -43.11 -56.69 51.52
C GLU A 606 -42.38 -55.69 52.43
N THR A 607 -41.44 -54.93 51.85
CA THR A 607 -41.57 -53.47 51.61
C THR A 607 -40.43 -52.99 50.72
N SER A 608 -40.78 -52.22 49.68
CA SER A 608 -39.89 -51.52 48.76
C SER A 608 -39.00 -50.48 49.46
N SER A 609 -37.69 -50.52 49.27
CA SER A 609 -36.77 -49.40 49.53
C SER A 609 -35.47 -49.53 48.72
N GLU A 610 -35.35 -48.64 47.74
CA GLU A 610 -34.13 -48.01 47.17
C GLU A 610 -32.85 -48.87 47.03
N VAL A 611 -32.59 -49.28 45.79
CA VAL A 611 -31.25 -49.71 45.33
C VAL A 611 -30.35 -48.47 45.29
N SER A 612 -29.51 -48.31 46.30
CA SER A 612 -28.38 -47.38 46.33
C SER A 612 -27.46 -47.62 45.11
N GLU A 613 -27.47 -46.72 44.14
CA GLU A 613 -26.40 -46.63 43.14
C GLU A 613 -25.06 -46.44 43.88
N SER A 614 -24.14 -47.40 43.73
CA SER A 614 -22.77 -47.28 44.28
C SER A 614 -22.15 -45.97 43.80
N LYS A 615 -21.77 -45.10 44.74
CA LYS A 615 -21.20 -43.78 44.46
C LYS A 615 -19.81 -43.86 43.80
N GLY A 616 -19.23 -45.06 43.66
CA GLY A 616 -17.85 -45.26 43.20
C GLY A 616 -16.85 -45.10 44.34
N ASP A 617 -15.56 -45.24 44.04
CA ASP A 617 -14.50 -45.09 45.03
C ASP A 617 -14.29 -43.61 45.37
N HIS A 618 -14.37 -43.27 46.65
CA HIS A 618 -14.13 -41.93 47.18
C HIS A 618 -12.62 -41.65 47.22
N VAL A 619 -12.14 -40.62 46.53
CA VAL A 619 -10.72 -40.26 46.44
C VAL A 619 -10.51 -38.84 46.98
N GLN A 620 -9.62 -38.72 47.95
CA GLN A 620 -9.19 -37.46 48.55
C GLN A 620 -7.69 -37.25 48.33
N ILE A 621 -7.33 -36.10 47.77
CA ILE A 621 -5.94 -35.73 47.49
C ILE A 621 -5.55 -34.58 48.40
N TYR A 622 -4.39 -34.71 49.04
CA TYR A 622 -3.77 -33.73 49.92
C TYR A 622 -2.40 -33.37 49.36
N ILE A 623 -2.06 -32.08 49.37
CA ILE A 623 -0.74 -31.61 48.98
C ILE A 623 -0.12 -30.74 50.07
N LYS A 624 1.21 -30.77 50.14
CA LYS A 624 2.04 -29.86 50.91
C LYS A 624 2.97 -29.15 49.94
N ASP A 625 2.79 -27.86 49.81
CA ASP A 625 3.69 -26.97 49.10
C ASP A 625 3.76 -25.65 49.88
N ASP A 626 4.30 -24.57 49.33
CA ASP A 626 4.38 -23.32 50.09
C ASP A 626 3.02 -22.64 50.28
N ASP A 627 2.02 -22.99 49.48
CA ASP A 627 0.69 -22.38 49.47
C ASP A 627 -0.38 -23.31 50.11
N HIS A 628 -0.07 -24.59 50.31
CA HIS A 628 -0.98 -25.63 50.78
C HIS A 628 -0.36 -26.53 51.86
N SER A 629 -1.20 -27.04 52.76
CA SER A 629 -0.78 -27.94 53.84
C SER A 629 -1.60 -29.24 53.84
N LEU A 630 -1.01 -30.33 54.35
CA LEU A 630 -1.65 -31.66 54.41
C LEU A 630 -2.90 -31.74 55.29
N SER A 631 -3.21 -30.68 56.06
CA SER A 631 -4.44 -30.61 56.85
C SER A 631 -5.67 -30.34 56.00
N ASN A 632 -5.50 -29.77 54.79
CA ASN A 632 -6.60 -29.36 53.93
C ASN A 632 -6.68 -30.27 52.70
N ILE A 633 -7.90 -30.64 52.31
CA ILE A 633 -8.14 -31.44 51.11
C ILE A 633 -7.93 -30.54 49.89
N TYR A 634 -7.04 -30.96 48.99
CA TYR A 634 -6.79 -30.29 47.73
C TYR A 634 -7.84 -30.64 46.67
N ARG A 635 -8.24 -31.92 46.60
CA ARG A 635 -9.36 -32.39 45.77
C ARG A 635 -10.11 -33.53 46.45
N ASP A 636 -11.43 -33.49 46.38
CA ASP A 636 -12.34 -34.52 46.88
C ASP A 636 -13.29 -34.92 45.74
N LEU A 637 -13.29 -36.19 45.34
CA LEU A 637 -14.14 -36.68 44.25
C LEU A 637 -14.43 -38.18 44.34
N TYR A 638 -15.38 -38.67 43.54
CA TYR A 638 -15.64 -40.10 43.35
C TYR A 638 -15.20 -40.57 41.97
N ILE A 639 -14.54 -41.72 41.89
CA ILE A 639 -14.11 -42.33 40.62
C ILE A 639 -14.88 -43.63 40.37
N LYS A 640 -15.24 -43.89 39.11
CA LYS A 640 -15.90 -45.13 38.63
C LYS A 640 -15.05 -45.92 37.62
N ARG A 641 -13.84 -45.43 37.34
CA ARG A 641 -12.82 -45.99 36.44
C ARG A 641 -11.46 -45.40 36.80
N ASP A 642 -10.39 -46.00 36.29
CA ASP A 642 -9.04 -45.48 36.50
C ASP A 642 -8.92 -44.04 35.98
N MET A 643 -8.31 -43.17 36.79
CA MET A 643 -8.15 -41.74 36.48
C MET A 643 -6.72 -41.27 36.78
N SER A 644 -6.12 -40.57 35.83
CA SER A 644 -4.82 -39.91 36.00
C SER A 644 -5.01 -38.45 36.42
N PHE A 645 -4.23 -38.01 37.40
CA PHE A 645 -4.22 -36.65 37.93
C PHE A 645 -2.87 -36.01 37.65
N SER A 646 -2.88 -34.71 37.33
CA SER A 646 -1.69 -33.86 37.20
C SER A 646 -1.81 -32.70 38.18
N ILE A 647 -0.89 -32.59 39.13
CA ILE A 647 -0.94 -31.59 40.20
C ILE A 647 0.33 -30.73 40.18
N PRO A 648 0.20 -29.40 40.00
CA PRO A 648 1.32 -28.48 40.16
C PRO A 648 1.63 -28.24 41.64
N PHE A 649 2.91 -28.19 41.99
CA PHE A 649 3.46 -27.87 43.31
C PHE A 649 4.21 -26.54 43.26
N SER A 650 3.91 -25.62 44.17
CA SER A 650 4.63 -24.35 44.35
C SER A 650 5.74 -24.52 45.39
N LEU A 651 7.01 -24.67 44.97
CA LEU A 651 8.14 -24.97 45.86
C LEU A 651 9.28 -23.93 45.75
N LYS A 652 9.43 -23.11 46.78
CA LYS A 652 10.52 -22.13 47.03
C LYS A 652 11.75 -22.80 47.64
N ASN A 653 11.55 -23.71 48.60
CA ASN A 653 12.61 -24.42 49.32
C ASN A 653 12.84 -25.87 48.85
N GLY A 654 12.22 -26.24 47.72
CA GLY A 654 12.46 -27.51 47.03
C GLY A 654 11.93 -28.79 47.70
N ASN A 655 11.02 -28.69 48.68
CA ASN A 655 10.42 -29.85 49.36
C ASN A 655 8.89 -29.71 49.49
N GLY A 656 8.14 -30.64 48.90
CA GLY A 656 6.69 -30.79 48.99
C GLY A 656 6.29 -32.24 49.28
N GLU A 657 5.00 -32.49 49.47
CA GLU A 657 4.46 -33.82 49.81
C GLU A 657 3.09 -34.03 49.17
N LEU A 658 2.85 -35.20 48.60
CA LEU A 658 1.59 -35.61 47.97
C LEU A 658 1.04 -36.81 48.73
N ARG A 659 -0.20 -36.71 49.24
CA ARG A 659 -0.91 -37.84 49.85
C ARG A 659 -2.25 -38.05 49.18
N VAL A 660 -2.53 -39.26 48.71
CA VAL A 660 -3.80 -39.64 48.09
C VAL A 660 -4.42 -40.75 48.91
N VAL A 661 -5.68 -40.54 49.30
CA VAL A 661 -6.50 -41.46 50.10
C VAL A 661 -7.67 -41.92 49.24
N ARG A 662 -7.94 -43.23 49.19
CA ARG A 662 -9.08 -43.82 48.49
C ARG A 662 -9.88 -44.68 49.49
N ASN A 663 -11.17 -44.41 49.64
CA ASN A 663 -12.08 -45.09 50.57
C ASN A 663 -11.54 -45.14 52.03
N GLY A 664 -10.78 -44.12 52.44
CA GLY A 664 -10.12 -44.05 53.75
C GLY A 664 -8.69 -44.62 53.79
N ASP A 665 -8.26 -45.38 52.78
CA ASP A 665 -6.92 -45.97 52.72
C ASP A 665 -5.95 -45.09 51.95
N THR A 666 -4.74 -44.85 52.48
CA THR A 666 -3.71 -44.09 51.76
C THR A 666 -3.09 -44.96 50.65
N ILE A 667 -3.30 -44.57 49.40
CA ILE A 667 -2.82 -45.31 48.21
C ILE A 667 -1.52 -44.73 47.64
N LEU A 668 -1.22 -43.46 47.90
CA LEU A 668 0.01 -42.80 47.47
C LEU A 668 0.44 -41.82 48.55
N ASN A 669 1.71 -41.90 48.96
CA ASN A 669 2.34 -40.88 49.79
C ASN A 669 3.78 -40.66 49.31
N GLU A 670 4.05 -39.54 48.65
CA GLU A 670 5.32 -39.25 47.99
C GLU A 670 5.84 -37.87 48.39
N LYS A 671 7.14 -37.76 48.64
CA LYS A 671 7.83 -36.48 48.78
C LYS A 671 8.19 -35.93 47.41
N VAL A 672 7.79 -34.69 47.13
CA VAL A 672 8.09 -33.98 45.89
C VAL A 672 9.28 -33.08 46.15
N THR A 673 10.46 -33.45 45.67
CA THR A 673 11.65 -32.59 45.75
C THR A 673 11.94 -31.95 44.39
N LYS A 674 12.63 -30.80 44.42
CA LYS A 674 13.16 -30.15 43.21
C LYS A 674 14.12 -31.05 42.45
#